data_AF-A0A1B2I561-F1
#
_entry.id   AF-A0A1B2I561-F1
#
_cell.length_a   1.000
_cell.length_b   1.000
_cell.length_c   1.000
_cell.angle_alpha   90.00
_cell.angle_beta   90.00
_cell.angle_gamma   90.00
#
_symmetry.space_group_name_H-M   'P 1'
#
loop_
_entity.id
_entity.type
_entity.pdbx_description
1 polymer ?
#
loop_
_entity_poly.entity_id
_entity_poly.type
_entity_poly.pdbx_seq_one_letter_code
_entity_poly.pdbx_strand_id
1 'polypeptide(L)'
;MTLFILAAPGTARADLKRDDNGCYIIATSEDLREFNRRIHTSGTYKIPLSADARLTADIDLTQADGTTTVWEPIGNYSENERYTGTFDGTGHTVKGYRINKADEMGFFGTVGGGTVRRLTVSGDINITDKGNPTYAGGVAGNCFGTIEGCVNTASLTVSAEDVRIGGIVGDCIGGTISNCVNSGDIANTSDNMGTGGIAGKNERKGTISNCINSGNVSNNLRGHTGGIVGHNYGDGSKISNCLSSGGRITGGNSNVTGGVVGVNENKGTVLNCGWLGSSADNGVGSGMGIVTNVKSLSPDNVNKSVVALSADITKQALNNGDTATISLSTIYGDKKDFGTYVTSINAAVSSPDILSADVSGDIVILTAKSKVGMRHTTVTVTLSPDLHPTDFETMNPSSNSSDPPLKFTFGVTVSPRVSGVTIYGDIANPIYKGGTRKLDAIVKPNDAGNKNVSWKSSRDDVAIVNENGLVTAIAVGSADITVTTEDTDDDGQQCTDTCTVTVIPVNVTSVDISQKSLSIDMNDEGRTYKLTATVLPDNAEYDQVRWTSSNEKVAVVSPDKSDAKALTAYVTPISKGETYITASVGDLTSVPCFVTVIPVWAESVTVSPDILTLEAGKSAKLSALVGPEKATDKSVSWKSGDKNIATVSENGEVFAHNPGGPVLITATASGAKDDANVRASCSLTVTAPPVPVESVEISPEGAAIKVGESFRFTAKILLENADNKGVTWKSGDKKIATVDANGKVTAVAAGATAITVTTVDGLKAAQATVSVNKVYSSGSGCAAGVGALALFTLLPLCMRRKKR
;
A
#
# COMPACT_ATOMS: atom_id res chain seq x y z
N MET A 1 10.86 -21.25 27.77
CA MET A 1 10.88 -19.97 27.04
C MET A 1 12.30 -19.77 26.53
N THR A 2 12.57 -20.21 25.31
CA THR A 2 13.92 -20.24 24.74
C THR A 2 13.78 -19.81 23.29
N LEU A 3 14.33 -18.65 22.93
CA LEU A 3 14.02 -17.99 21.67
C LEU A 3 14.91 -18.51 20.55
N PHE A 4 14.39 -19.45 19.75
CA PHE A 4 14.98 -19.76 18.44
C PHE A 4 14.75 -18.56 17.52
N ILE A 5 15.81 -17.77 17.31
CA ILE A 5 15.86 -16.80 16.21
C ILE A 5 16.01 -17.63 14.93
N LEU A 6 14.95 -17.72 14.12
CA LEU A 6 15.09 -18.19 12.75
C LEU A 6 15.98 -17.18 12.01
N ALA A 7 17.14 -17.65 11.53
CA ALA A 7 17.84 -16.94 10.47
C ALA A 7 16.88 -16.85 9.25
N ALA A 8 16.79 -15.67 8.64
CA ALA A 8 16.01 -15.51 7.42
C ALA A 8 16.56 -16.43 6.32
N PRO A 9 15.72 -16.91 5.38
CA PRO A 9 16.21 -17.60 4.20
C PRO A 9 17.21 -16.69 3.49
N GLY A 10 18.46 -17.13 3.40
CA GLY A 10 19.49 -16.37 2.69
C GLY A 10 19.04 -16.16 1.25
N THR A 11 19.08 -14.91 0.79
CA THR A 11 18.88 -14.60 -0.63
C THR A 11 19.84 -15.46 -1.45
N ALA A 12 19.35 -16.03 -2.56
CA ALA A 12 20.19 -16.82 -3.45
C ALA A 12 21.34 -15.94 -3.93
N ARG A 13 22.53 -16.17 -3.38
CA ARG A 13 23.68 -15.30 -3.58
C ARG A 13 24.11 -15.45 -5.03
N ALA A 14 24.09 -14.35 -5.78
CA ALA A 14 24.45 -14.36 -7.20
C ALA A 14 25.87 -14.92 -7.34
N ASP A 15 26.02 -15.99 -8.12
CA ASP A 15 27.34 -16.57 -8.34
C ASP A 15 28.20 -15.59 -9.13
N LEU A 16 29.46 -15.50 -8.71
CA LEU A 16 30.48 -14.65 -9.33
C LEU A 16 30.57 -14.98 -10.83
N LYS A 17 30.29 -13.98 -11.67
CA LYS A 17 30.27 -14.16 -13.12
C LYS A 17 31.67 -14.56 -13.62
N ARG A 18 31.68 -15.40 -14.64
CA ARG A 18 32.87 -15.72 -15.44
C ARG A 18 32.59 -15.46 -16.91
N ASP A 19 33.63 -15.24 -17.70
CA ASP A 19 33.55 -15.43 -19.14
C ASP A 19 33.66 -16.91 -19.53
N ASP A 20 33.51 -17.20 -20.82
CA ASP A 20 33.55 -18.55 -21.39
C ASP A 20 34.94 -19.23 -21.26
N ASN A 21 36.00 -18.49 -20.89
CA ASN A 21 37.31 -19.04 -20.55
C ASN A 21 37.39 -19.48 -19.08
N GLY A 22 36.43 -19.08 -18.26
CA GLY A 22 36.44 -19.25 -16.80
C GLY A 22 37.10 -18.11 -16.03
N CYS A 23 37.49 -17.01 -16.69
CA CYS A 23 38.05 -15.84 -16.02
C CYS A 23 36.95 -15.09 -15.25
N TYR A 24 37.18 -14.79 -13.97
CA TYR A 24 36.21 -14.12 -13.11
C TYR A 24 36.04 -12.64 -13.51
N ILE A 25 34.80 -12.21 -13.71
CA ILE A 25 34.46 -10.84 -14.09
C ILE A 25 34.05 -10.06 -12.85
N ILE A 26 34.84 -9.05 -12.51
CA ILE A 26 34.68 -8.20 -11.34
C ILE A 26 34.20 -6.83 -11.80
N ALA A 27 32.88 -6.61 -11.72
CA ALA A 27 32.23 -5.38 -12.16
C ALA A 27 31.87 -4.45 -10.99
N THR A 28 31.82 -4.98 -9.76
CA THR A 28 31.36 -4.26 -8.56
C THR A 28 32.24 -4.56 -7.34
N SER A 29 32.07 -3.77 -6.28
CA SER A 29 32.76 -3.99 -5.01
C SER A 29 32.29 -5.24 -4.26
N GLU A 30 31.06 -5.72 -4.46
CA GLU A 30 30.62 -7.02 -3.93
C GLU A 30 31.25 -8.19 -4.71
N ASP A 31 31.40 -8.08 -6.05
CA ASP A 31 32.14 -9.10 -6.83
C ASP A 31 33.57 -9.25 -6.32
N LEU A 32 34.27 -8.12 -6.08
CA LEU A 32 35.66 -8.13 -5.61
C LEU A 32 35.77 -8.66 -4.16
N ARG A 33 34.84 -8.27 -3.29
CA ARG A 33 34.75 -8.79 -1.92
C ARG A 33 34.50 -10.30 -1.92
N GLU A 34 33.57 -10.79 -2.74
CA GLU A 34 33.26 -12.21 -2.82
C GLU A 34 34.39 -13.01 -3.47
N PHE A 35 35.11 -12.45 -4.44
CA PHE A 35 36.28 -13.08 -5.05
C PHE A 35 37.38 -13.29 -4.01
N ASN A 36 37.74 -12.22 -3.28
CA ASN A 36 38.75 -12.28 -2.23
C ASN A 36 38.33 -13.22 -1.09
N ARG A 37 37.08 -13.11 -0.62
CA ARG A 37 36.52 -13.99 0.42
C ARG A 37 36.55 -15.46 -0.01
N ARG A 38 36.26 -15.78 -1.27
CA ARG A 38 36.28 -17.16 -1.79
C ARG A 38 37.70 -17.69 -2.02
N ILE A 39 38.70 -16.85 -2.29
CA ILE A 39 40.10 -17.28 -2.29
C ILE A 39 40.53 -17.74 -0.88
N HIS A 40 40.14 -16.99 0.16
CA HIS A 40 40.46 -17.31 1.56
C HIS A 40 39.51 -18.34 2.21
N THR A 41 38.45 -18.79 1.50
CA THR A 41 37.53 -19.83 1.96
C THR A 41 38.10 -21.24 1.71
N SER A 42 37.79 -22.21 2.58
CA SER A 42 38.13 -23.63 2.38
C SER A 42 36.94 -24.46 1.85
N GLY A 43 37.24 -25.63 1.28
CA GLY A 43 36.22 -26.56 0.77
C GLY A 43 35.68 -26.21 -0.62
N THR A 44 34.48 -26.69 -0.94
CA THR A 44 33.89 -26.70 -2.30
C THR A 44 33.64 -25.33 -2.92
N TYR A 45 33.70 -24.26 -2.14
CA TYR A 45 33.49 -22.88 -2.62
C TYR A 45 34.79 -22.09 -2.83
N LYS A 46 35.96 -22.68 -2.50
CA LYS A 46 37.28 -22.02 -2.69
C LYS A 46 37.48 -21.65 -4.16
N ILE A 47 37.88 -20.41 -4.41
CA ILE A 47 38.46 -20.03 -5.70
C ILE A 47 39.95 -20.40 -5.64
N PRO A 48 40.47 -21.21 -6.58
CA PRO A 48 41.89 -21.55 -6.58
C PRO A 48 42.72 -20.30 -6.89
N LEU A 49 43.90 -20.18 -6.27
CA LEU A 49 44.81 -19.06 -6.52
C LEU A 49 45.42 -19.04 -7.93
N SER A 50 45.19 -20.09 -8.71
CA SER A 50 45.46 -20.15 -10.15
C SER A 50 44.33 -19.58 -11.02
N ALA A 51 43.27 -19.01 -10.43
CA ALA A 51 42.15 -18.46 -11.17
C ALA A 51 42.49 -17.08 -11.76
N ASP A 52 42.22 -16.92 -13.05
CA ASP A 52 42.25 -15.63 -13.73
C ASP A 52 41.05 -14.76 -13.30
N ALA A 53 41.28 -13.46 -13.17
CA ALA A 53 40.25 -12.47 -12.87
C ALA A 53 40.51 -11.15 -13.59
N ARG A 54 39.43 -10.44 -13.92
CA ARG A 54 39.46 -9.17 -14.66
C ARG A 54 38.51 -8.16 -14.04
N LEU A 55 38.99 -6.94 -13.82
CA LEU A 55 38.11 -5.80 -13.53
C LEU A 55 37.40 -5.34 -14.80
N THR A 56 36.16 -4.86 -14.68
CA THR A 56 35.44 -4.18 -15.78
C THR A 56 34.83 -2.84 -15.38
N ALA A 57 35.23 -2.32 -14.20
CA ALA A 57 34.94 -0.98 -13.71
C ALA A 57 35.97 -0.61 -12.62
N ASP A 58 36.05 0.68 -12.28
CA ASP A 58 36.75 1.12 -11.06
C ASP A 58 35.98 0.64 -9.81
N ILE A 59 36.70 0.08 -8.84
CA ILE A 59 36.12 -0.54 -7.66
C ILE A 59 36.42 0.28 -6.40
N ASP A 60 35.37 0.86 -5.82
CA ASP A 60 35.45 1.47 -4.49
C ASP A 60 34.98 0.48 -3.42
N LEU A 61 35.91 0.06 -2.55
CA LEU A 61 35.65 -0.84 -1.44
C LEU A 61 35.20 -0.11 -0.16
N THR A 62 35.08 1.22 -0.17
CA THR A 62 34.62 2.00 1.00
C THR A 62 33.26 1.52 1.50
N GLN A 63 33.07 1.50 2.82
CA GLN A 63 31.83 1.08 3.47
C GLN A 63 30.79 2.21 3.48
N ALA A 64 29.52 1.87 3.74
CA ALA A 64 28.41 2.82 3.72
C ALA A 64 28.47 3.91 4.82
N ASP A 65 29.35 3.73 5.82
CA ASP A 65 29.67 4.72 6.86
C ASP A 65 30.87 5.63 6.49
N GLY A 66 31.45 5.45 5.29
CA GLY A 66 32.64 6.15 4.83
C GLY A 66 33.97 5.56 5.28
N THR A 67 33.98 4.43 6.00
CA THR A 67 35.23 3.78 6.45
C THR A 67 35.84 2.85 5.41
N THR A 68 37.16 2.69 5.42
CA THR A 68 37.86 1.75 4.54
C THR A 68 37.65 0.29 4.96
N THR A 69 37.36 -0.59 4.00
CA THR A 69 37.25 -2.04 4.25
C THR A 69 38.61 -2.63 4.61
N VAL A 70 38.69 -3.41 5.69
CA VAL A 70 39.89 -4.19 6.02
C VAL A 70 40.10 -5.26 4.94
N TRP A 71 41.29 -5.30 4.35
CA TRP A 71 41.63 -6.20 3.23
C TRP A 71 42.54 -7.33 3.68
N GLU A 72 42.16 -8.57 3.33
CA GLU A 72 43.02 -9.74 3.41
C GLU A 72 43.80 -9.85 2.08
N PRO A 73 45.14 -9.76 2.05
CA PRO A 73 45.93 -9.75 0.83
C PRO A 73 45.76 -11.04 0.00
N ILE A 74 45.54 -10.93 -1.31
CA ILE A 74 45.34 -12.10 -2.18
C ILE A 74 46.63 -12.94 -2.26
N GLY A 75 46.61 -14.11 -1.63
CA GLY A 75 47.70 -15.10 -1.61
C GLY A 75 48.87 -14.70 -0.70
N ASN A 76 49.51 -15.68 -0.04
CA ASN A 76 50.62 -15.49 0.92
C ASN A 76 51.90 -16.21 0.46
N TYR A 77 53.00 -16.04 1.20
CA TYR A 77 54.34 -16.52 0.83
C TYR A 77 54.48 -18.05 0.79
N SER A 78 53.58 -18.80 1.42
CA SER A 78 53.57 -20.27 1.40
C SER A 78 53.39 -20.82 -0.01
N GLU A 79 54.22 -21.76 -0.45
CA GLU A 79 54.38 -22.09 -1.88
C GLU A 79 53.09 -22.45 -2.62
N ASN A 80 52.16 -23.17 -1.95
CA ASN A 80 50.88 -23.58 -2.51
C ASN A 80 49.75 -22.54 -2.34
N GLU A 81 49.98 -21.45 -1.60
CA GLU A 81 49.01 -20.39 -1.34
C GLU A 81 49.47 -19.02 -1.90
N ARG A 82 50.43 -19.01 -2.86
CA ARG A 82 50.80 -17.83 -3.66
C ARG A 82 49.81 -17.63 -4.81
N TYR A 83 49.54 -16.39 -5.22
CA TYR A 83 48.73 -16.12 -6.41
C TYR A 83 49.46 -16.53 -7.71
N THR A 84 48.80 -17.34 -8.53
CA THR A 84 49.36 -17.98 -9.73
C THR A 84 48.53 -17.79 -11.01
N GLY A 85 47.32 -17.22 -10.91
CA GLY A 85 46.53 -16.80 -12.07
C GLY A 85 46.96 -15.44 -12.65
N THR A 86 46.19 -14.95 -13.62
CA THR A 86 46.27 -13.58 -14.15
C THR A 86 45.20 -12.71 -13.52
N PHE A 87 45.59 -11.65 -12.81
CA PHE A 87 44.69 -10.57 -12.42
C PHE A 87 44.93 -9.37 -13.32
N ASP A 88 43.96 -9.05 -14.19
CA ASP A 88 44.02 -7.88 -15.08
C ASP A 88 43.10 -6.77 -14.56
N GLY A 89 43.70 -5.68 -14.08
CA GLY A 89 42.97 -4.47 -13.71
C GLY A 89 42.41 -3.72 -14.91
N THR A 90 42.87 -4.02 -16.13
CA THR A 90 42.48 -3.42 -17.41
C THR A 90 42.59 -1.90 -17.52
N GLY A 91 43.32 -1.24 -16.61
CA GLY A 91 43.40 0.22 -16.44
C GLY A 91 42.62 0.74 -15.22
N HIS A 92 41.75 -0.08 -14.63
CA HIS A 92 40.87 0.32 -13.52
C HIS A 92 41.59 0.44 -12.16
N THR A 93 40.97 1.25 -11.31
CA THR A 93 41.43 1.55 -9.96
C THR A 93 40.66 0.75 -8.91
N VAL A 94 41.38 0.18 -7.94
CA VAL A 94 40.80 -0.33 -6.68
C VAL A 94 41.20 0.59 -5.52
N LYS A 95 40.19 1.11 -4.81
CA LYS A 95 40.36 2.05 -3.69
C LYS A 95 39.44 1.70 -2.52
N GLY A 96 39.53 2.47 -1.42
CA GLY A 96 38.60 2.33 -0.29
C GLY A 96 38.86 1.12 0.61
N TYR A 97 40.03 0.50 0.50
CA TYR A 97 40.47 -0.61 1.35
C TYR A 97 41.64 -0.18 2.25
N ARG A 98 41.90 -0.94 3.32
CA ARG A 98 43.07 -0.74 4.19
C ARG A 98 43.73 -2.04 4.63
N ILE A 99 45.03 -1.98 4.86
CA ILE A 99 45.85 -3.08 5.38
C ILE A 99 46.66 -2.54 6.56
N ASN A 100 46.40 -3.08 7.75
CA ASN A 100 47.11 -2.71 8.98
C ASN A 100 47.77 -3.89 9.71
N LYS A 101 47.62 -5.12 9.20
CA LYS A 101 48.32 -6.33 9.68
C LYS A 101 48.23 -7.48 8.66
N ALA A 102 49.38 -7.93 8.14
CA ALA A 102 49.58 -9.23 7.47
C ALA A 102 51.09 -9.54 7.43
N ASP A 103 51.49 -10.79 7.17
CA ASP A 103 52.91 -11.18 7.02
C ASP A 103 53.50 -10.73 5.66
N GLU A 104 52.66 -10.71 4.62
CA GLU A 104 52.93 -10.01 3.37
C GLU A 104 51.79 -9.04 3.06
N MET A 105 52.13 -7.76 2.85
CA MET A 105 51.17 -6.67 2.80
C MET A 105 51.17 -6.01 1.44
N GLY A 106 49.99 -5.93 0.85
CA GLY A 106 49.68 -5.30 -0.43
C GLY A 106 48.31 -5.77 -0.88
N PHE A 107 47.84 -5.30 -2.04
CA PHE A 107 46.58 -5.82 -2.58
C PHE A 107 46.65 -7.35 -2.81
N PHE A 108 47.82 -7.84 -3.22
CA PHE A 108 48.28 -9.22 -3.11
C PHE A 108 49.27 -9.37 -1.94
N GLY A 109 49.34 -10.54 -1.30
CA GLY A 109 50.43 -10.82 -0.37
C GLY A 109 51.65 -11.32 -1.13
N THR A 110 51.50 -12.39 -1.93
CA THR A 110 52.56 -12.93 -2.80
C THR A 110 52.05 -13.33 -4.18
N VAL A 111 52.65 -12.75 -5.24
CA VAL A 111 52.49 -13.20 -6.64
C VAL A 111 53.57 -14.25 -6.93
N GLY A 112 53.19 -15.53 -6.97
CA GLY A 112 54.11 -16.68 -6.94
C GLY A 112 54.60 -17.22 -8.29
N GLY A 113 54.18 -16.59 -9.38
CA GLY A 113 54.34 -17.11 -10.75
C GLY A 113 53.21 -16.68 -11.69
N GLY A 114 52.10 -16.19 -11.13
CA GLY A 114 51.02 -15.53 -11.86
C GLY A 114 51.42 -14.15 -12.37
N THR A 115 50.46 -13.45 -12.98
CA THR A 115 50.64 -12.08 -13.50
C THR A 115 49.61 -11.14 -12.91
N VAL A 116 50.04 -10.04 -12.30
CA VAL A 116 49.15 -8.91 -11.95
C VAL A 116 49.45 -7.78 -12.92
N ARG A 117 48.46 -7.36 -13.73
CA ARG A 117 48.69 -6.37 -14.79
C ARG A 117 47.68 -5.24 -14.77
N ARG A 118 48.11 -4.06 -15.22
CA ARG A 118 47.26 -2.88 -15.53
C ARG A 118 46.28 -2.51 -14.40
N LEU A 119 46.71 -2.67 -13.15
CA LEU A 119 45.92 -2.43 -11.96
C LEU A 119 46.40 -1.16 -11.25
N THR A 120 45.50 -0.21 -11.03
CA THR A 120 45.76 0.95 -10.17
C THR A 120 45.27 0.64 -8.75
N VAL A 121 46.10 0.89 -7.74
CA VAL A 121 45.77 0.63 -6.32
C VAL A 121 45.88 1.89 -5.47
N SER A 122 44.88 2.11 -4.62
CA SER A 122 44.71 3.31 -3.79
C SER A 122 44.07 2.99 -2.44
N GLY A 123 44.66 2.04 -1.69
CA GLY A 123 44.28 1.75 -0.30
C GLY A 123 44.98 2.65 0.74
N ASP A 124 44.76 2.33 2.02
CA ASP A 124 45.51 2.84 3.18
C ASP A 124 46.36 1.69 3.76
N ILE A 125 47.69 1.78 3.66
CA ILE A 125 48.62 0.72 4.09
C ILE A 125 49.51 1.28 5.19
N ASN A 126 49.16 0.97 6.43
CA ASN A 126 49.72 1.61 7.63
C ASN A 126 50.04 0.56 8.70
N ILE A 127 51.33 0.34 8.93
CA ILE A 127 51.87 -0.90 9.51
C ILE A 127 52.62 -0.56 10.80
N THR A 128 51.95 -0.81 11.94
CA THR A 128 52.38 -0.35 13.27
C THR A 128 52.67 -1.47 14.28
N ASP A 129 52.37 -2.73 13.95
CA ASP A 129 52.60 -3.89 14.81
C ASP A 129 54.03 -4.42 14.69
N LYS A 130 54.58 -5.03 15.75
CA LYS A 130 55.98 -5.50 15.82
C LYS A 130 56.06 -7.02 15.86
N GLY A 131 56.20 -7.66 14.69
CA GLY A 131 56.45 -9.10 14.62
C GLY A 131 56.89 -9.59 13.24
N ASN A 132 58.04 -10.30 13.21
CA ASN A 132 58.68 -10.93 12.04
C ASN A 132 59.06 -10.00 10.87
N PRO A 133 60.02 -10.40 10.01
CA PRO A 133 60.42 -9.61 8.85
C PRO A 133 59.30 -9.60 7.80
N THR A 134 58.52 -8.52 7.83
CA THR A 134 57.33 -8.31 7.00
C THR A 134 57.70 -7.66 5.66
N TYR A 135 56.82 -7.78 4.65
CA TYR A 135 57.03 -7.23 3.31
C TYR A 135 55.87 -6.32 2.92
N ALA A 136 56.13 -5.08 2.48
CA ALA A 136 55.12 -4.07 2.18
C ALA A 136 55.21 -3.52 0.75
N GLY A 137 54.16 -3.75 -0.05
CA GLY A 137 53.98 -3.17 -1.37
C GLY A 137 52.57 -2.60 -1.53
N GLY A 138 52.37 -1.62 -2.40
CA GLY A 138 51.02 -1.17 -2.77
C GLY A 138 50.27 -2.27 -3.52
N VAL A 139 50.94 -2.86 -4.51
CA VAL A 139 50.39 -3.91 -5.36
C VAL A 139 50.59 -5.29 -4.71
N ALA A 140 51.80 -5.64 -4.29
CA ALA A 140 52.07 -6.96 -3.69
C ALA A 140 53.16 -6.93 -2.60
N GLY A 141 53.02 -7.71 -1.52
CA GLY A 141 54.11 -7.87 -0.55
C GLY A 141 55.38 -8.46 -1.18
N ASN A 142 55.25 -9.59 -1.89
CA ASN A 142 56.33 -10.29 -2.60
C ASN A 142 55.98 -10.59 -4.07
N CYS A 143 56.98 -10.56 -4.94
CA CYS A 143 56.85 -10.91 -6.35
C CYS A 143 57.91 -11.95 -6.82
N PHE A 144 57.43 -13.15 -7.14
CA PHE A 144 58.15 -14.20 -7.88
C PHE A 144 57.65 -14.33 -9.33
N GLY A 145 56.43 -13.86 -9.62
CA GLY A 145 55.81 -13.84 -10.95
C GLY A 145 56.06 -12.53 -11.71
N THR A 146 55.02 -12.04 -12.39
CA THR A 146 55.08 -10.78 -13.16
C THR A 146 54.14 -9.73 -12.57
N ILE A 147 54.60 -8.48 -12.46
CA ILE A 147 53.77 -7.31 -12.22
C ILE A 147 54.06 -6.28 -13.33
N GLU A 148 53.08 -5.99 -14.18
CA GLU A 148 53.28 -5.16 -15.39
C GLU A 148 52.22 -4.05 -15.54
N GLY A 149 52.66 -2.81 -15.79
CA GLY A 149 51.72 -1.69 -16.02
C GLY A 149 50.86 -1.30 -14.82
N CYS A 150 51.22 -1.72 -13.60
CA CYS A 150 50.47 -1.42 -12.38
C CYS A 150 50.88 -0.06 -11.78
N VAL A 151 49.94 0.61 -11.12
CA VAL A 151 50.12 1.94 -10.53
C VAL A 151 49.77 1.90 -9.06
N ASN A 152 50.69 2.32 -8.18
CA ASN A 152 50.38 2.61 -6.79
C ASN A 152 50.21 4.11 -6.56
N THR A 153 49.02 4.52 -6.13
CA THR A 153 48.73 5.89 -5.69
C THR A 153 48.55 6.00 -4.17
N ALA A 154 48.55 4.88 -3.45
CA ALA A 154 48.47 4.84 -2.00
C ALA A 154 49.80 5.25 -1.35
N SER A 155 49.76 6.14 -0.35
CA SER A 155 50.91 6.32 0.54
C SER A 155 51.02 5.12 1.49
N LEU A 156 52.23 4.61 1.68
CA LEU A 156 52.54 3.48 2.56
C LEU A 156 53.35 3.98 3.77
N THR A 157 52.91 3.64 4.98
CA THR A 157 53.65 3.97 6.21
C THR A 157 53.97 2.72 7.03
N VAL A 158 55.22 2.58 7.45
CA VAL A 158 55.74 1.47 8.25
C VAL A 158 56.50 2.02 9.46
N SER A 159 56.17 1.52 10.65
CA SER A 159 56.94 1.75 11.90
C SER A 159 57.43 0.45 12.55
N ALA A 160 57.40 -0.65 11.81
CA ALA A 160 57.85 -1.97 12.23
C ALA A 160 59.33 -2.20 11.81
N GLU A 161 60.09 -2.90 12.66
CA GLU A 161 61.52 -3.18 12.43
C GLU A 161 61.71 -4.27 11.34
N ASP A 162 62.79 -4.17 10.57
CA ASP A 162 63.19 -5.10 9.49
C ASP A 162 62.21 -5.25 8.28
N VAL A 163 61.22 -4.36 8.15
CA VAL A 163 60.17 -4.43 7.10
C VAL A 163 60.59 -3.79 5.78
N ARG A 164 60.78 -4.62 4.75
CA ARG A 164 61.11 -4.17 3.38
C ARG A 164 59.88 -3.55 2.74
N ILE A 165 60.02 -2.33 2.23
CA ILE A 165 58.89 -1.53 1.73
C ILE A 165 59.20 -0.87 0.37
N GLY A 166 58.28 -1.00 -0.57
CA GLY A 166 58.28 -0.23 -1.82
C GLY A 166 56.87 0.11 -2.30
N GLY A 167 56.74 1.07 -3.21
CA GLY A 167 55.42 1.47 -3.72
C GLY A 167 54.70 0.38 -4.52
N ILE A 168 55.42 -0.43 -5.29
CA ILE A 168 54.85 -1.57 -6.01
C ILE A 168 54.98 -2.85 -5.18
N VAL A 169 56.20 -3.18 -4.71
CA VAL A 169 56.46 -4.37 -3.88
C VAL A 169 57.34 -4.15 -2.65
N GLY A 170 57.19 -5.02 -1.64
CA GLY A 170 58.19 -5.17 -0.58
C GLY A 170 59.48 -5.80 -1.10
N ASP A 171 59.36 -6.94 -1.80
CA ASP A 171 60.49 -7.66 -2.38
C ASP A 171 60.20 -8.24 -3.78
N CYS A 172 61.19 -8.17 -4.68
CA CYS A 172 61.18 -8.80 -5.99
C CYS A 172 62.19 -9.96 -5.98
N ILE A 173 61.70 -11.19 -5.93
CA ILE A 173 62.48 -12.40 -5.64
C ILE A 173 62.52 -13.28 -6.90
N GLY A 174 63.34 -12.89 -7.86
CA GLY A 174 63.41 -13.56 -9.18
C GLY A 174 62.23 -13.25 -10.12
N GLY A 175 61.26 -12.44 -9.68
CA GLY A 175 60.13 -11.99 -10.50
C GLY A 175 60.50 -10.87 -11.49
N THR A 176 59.51 -10.43 -12.25
CA THR A 176 59.63 -9.28 -13.17
C THR A 176 58.64 -8.19 -12.78
N ILE A 177 59.14 -6.97 -12.58
CA ILE A 177 58.33 -5.76 -12.42
C ILE A 177 58.64 -4.84 -13.60
N SER A 178 57.65 -4.55 -14.44
CA SER A 178 57.86 -3.74 -15.64
C SER A 178 56.81 -2.65 -15.80
N ASN A 179 57.21 -1.49 -16.34
CA ASN A 179 56.26 -0.47 -16.78
C ASN A 179 55.34 0.06 -15.64
N CYS A 180 55.76 -0.05 -14.38
CA CYS A 180 54.95 0.28 -13.20
C CYS A 180 55.27 1.68 -12.65
N VAL A 181 54.29 2.28 -11.96
CA VAL A 181 54.39 3.66 -11.45
C VAL A 181 54.04 3.73 -9.97
N ASN A 182 54.90 4.35 -9.16
CA ASN A 182 54.53 4.78 -7.82
C ASN A 182 54.37 6.31 -7.77
N SER A 183 53.21 6.78 -7.31
CA SER A 183 52.97 8.20 -6.98
C SER A 183 52.56 8.43 -5.52
N GLY A 184 52.42 7.37 -4.72
CA GLY A 184 52.15 7.47 -3.29
C GLY A 184 53.43 7.67 -2.47
N ASP A 185 53.32 8.34 -1.33
CA ASP A 185 54.48 8.59 -0.46
C ASP A 185 54.86 7.33 0.34
N ILE A 186 56.14 6.98 0.32
CA ILE A 186 56.70 5.81 0.99
C ILE A 186 57.45 6.27 2.24
N ALA A 187 56.97 5.89 3.42
CA ALA A 187 57.53 6.29 4.71
C ALA A 187 57.85 5.07 5.58
N ASN A 188 59.12 4.93 5.95
CA ASN A 188 59.57 3.97 6.96
C ASN A 188 60.20 4.71 8.14
N THR A 189 59.71 4.46 9.36
CA THR A 189 60.13 5.19 10.57
C THR A 189 60.99 4.35 11.52
N SER A 190 61.54 3.23 11.06
CA SER A 190 62.25 2.21 11.84
C SER A 190 63.54 1.73 11.13
N ASP A 191 64.46 1.12 11.88
CA ASP A 191 65.61 0.45 11.28
C ASP A 191 65.14 -0.73 10.39
N ASN A 192 65.67 -0.80 9.17
CA ASN A 192 65.18 -1.64 8.07
C ASN A 192 66.30 -1.91 7.04
N MET A 193 66.19 -3.00 6.27
CA MET A 193 67.12 -3.39 5.20
C MET A 193 66.73 -2.95 3.76
N GLY A 194 65.60 -2.25 3.55
CA GLY A 194 65.24 -1.72 2.23
C GLY A 194 63.95 -0.91 2.15
N THR A 195 64.05 0.34 1.69
CA THR A 195 62.95 1.28 1.42
C THR A 195 63.11 1.86 0.00
N GLY A 196 62.14 1.65 -0.89
CA GLY A 196 62.21 2.07 -2.29
C GLY A 196 60.94 2.75 -2.83
N GLY A 197 61.05 3.50 -3.93
CA GLY A 197 59.86 4.01 -4.63
C GLY A 197 59.08 2.91 -5.35
N ILE A 198 59.77 1.93 -5.97
CA ILE A 198 59.16 0.78 -6.66
C ILE A 198 59.25 -0.49 -5.81
N ALA A 199 60.44 -0.84 -5.32
CA ALA A 199 60.65 -2.06 -4.52
C ALA A 199 61.54 -1.82 -3.29
N GLY A 200 61.18 -2.39 -2.14
CA GLY A 200 62.06 -2.36 -0.96
C GLY A 200 63.38 -3.07 -1.21
N LYS A 201 63.31 -4.26 -1.84
CA LYS A 201 64.47 -5.04 -2.29
C LYS A 201 64.21 -5.70 -3.65
N ASN A 202 65.30 -5.96 -4.38
CA ASN A 202 65.33 -6.78 -5.59
C ASN A 202 66.44 -7.83 -5.46
N GLU A 203 66.12 -9.13 -5.52
CA GLU A 203 67.08 -10.23 -5.37
C GLU A 203 66.80 -11.44 -6.28
N ARG A 204 67.73 -12.41 -6.27
CA ARG A 204 67.64 -13.71 -6.98
C ARG A 204 67.33 -13.60 -8.47
N LYS A 205 67.91 -12.61 -9.15
CA LYS A 205 67.67 -12.28 -10.58
C LYS A 205 66.33 -11.59 -10.86
N GLY A 206 65.72 -10.99 -9.84
CA GLY A 206 64.60 -10.08 -10.02
C GLY A 206 64.96 -8.96 -11.00
N THR A 207 64.02 -8.64 -11.89
CA THR A 207 64.18 -7.62 -12.93
C THR A 207 63.15 -6.51 -12.73
N ILE A 208 63.63 -5.28 -12.60
CA ILE A 208 62.78 -4.09 -12.44
C ILE A 208 63.11 -3.12 -13.58
N SER A 209 62.20 -2.96 -14.54
CA SER A 209 62.47 -2.15 -15.73
C SER A 209 61.35 -1.21 -16.15
N ASN A 210 61.68 -0.12 -16.85
CA ASN A 210 60.71 0.83 -17.39
C ASN A 210 59.79 1.42 -16.29
N CYS A 211 60.27 1.57 -15.05
CA CYS A 211 59.45 1.96 -13.88
C CYS A 211 59.71 3.39 -13.41
N ILE A 212 58.68 4.05 -12.86
CA ILE A 212 58.70 5.48 -12.51
C ILE A 212 58.25 5.71 -11.07
N ASN A 213 59.05 6.44 -10.28
CA ASN A 213 58.64 6.95 -8.97
C ASN A 213 58.48 8.47 -8.97
N SER A 214 57.32 8.96 -8.53
CA SER A 214 57.04 10.38 -8.32
C SER A 214 56.67 10.73 -6.87
N GLY A 215 56.40 9.74 -6.01
CA GLY A 215 56.15 9.94 -4.58
C GLY A 215 57.44 10.16 -3.77
N ASN A 216 57.32 10.76 -2.59
CA ASN A 216 58.43 10.89 -1.64
C ASN A 216 58.87 9.51 -1.12
N VAL A 217 60.15 9.33 -0.82
CA VAL A 217 60.69 8.08 -0.25
C VAL A 217 61.55 8.39 0.96
N SER A 218 61.12 7.96 2.14
CA SER A 218 61.73 8.33 3.41
C SER A 218 62.00 7.13 4.32
N ASN A 219 63.16 7.13 4.97
CA ASN A 219 63.59 6.13 5.94
C ASN A 219 64.29 6.82 7.13
N ASN A 220 63.78 6.63 8.34
CA ASN A 220 64.50 7.05 9.55
C ASN A 220 65.58 6.03 9.92
N LEU A 221 66.73 6.52 10.42
CA LEU A 221 67.88 5.72 10.87
C LEU A 221 68.70 5.11 9.72
N ARG A 222 69.00 3.80 9.72
CA ARG A 222 70.11 3.23 8.94
C ARG A 222 69.74 2.60 7.59
N GLY A 223 68.47 2.63 7.20
CA GLY A 223 67.96 1.79 6.12
C GLY A 223 68.36 2.21 4.70
N HIS A 224 68.54 1.20 3.84
CA HIS A 224 68.88 1.39 2.43
C HIS A 224 67.71 2.06 1.70
N THR A 225 67.91 3.27 1.18
CA THR A 225 66.84 4.15 0.71
C THR A 225 67.05 4.53 -0.75
N GLY A 226 66.13 4.14 -1.64
CA GLY A 226 66.26 4.37 -3.09
C GLY A 226 65.03 5.00 -3.72
N GLY A 227 65.21 5.95 -4.64
CA GLY A 227 64.09 6.48 -5.43
C GLY A 227 63.36 5.42 -6.27
N ILE A 228 64.03 4.32 -6.65
CA ILE A 228 63.43 3.18 -7.34
C ILE A 228 63.55 1.91 -6.48
N VAL A 229 64.74 1.54 -6.00
CA VAL A 229 64.95 0.33 -5.17
C VAL A 229 65.76 0.63 -3.91
N GLY A 230 65.27 0.20 -2.74
CA GLY A 230 66.05 0.31 -1.50
C GLY A 230 67.35 -0.48 -1.59
N HIS A 231 67.27 -1.77 -1.87
CA HIS A 231 68.42 -2.67 -1.93
C HIS A 231 68.37 -3.61 -3.15
N ASN A 232 69.31 -3.46 -4.09
CA ASN A 232 69.51 -4.39 -5.22
C ASN A 232 70.63 -5.39 -4.89
N TYR A 233 70.35 -6.69 -4.97
CA TYR A 233 71.23 -7.72 -4.43
C TYR A 233 71.38 -8.94 -5.35
N GLY A 234 72.62 -9.25 -5.73
CA GLY A 234 73.00 -10.56 -6.27
C GLY A 234 73.15 -10.65 -7.79
N ASP A 235 73.81 -11.73 -8.21
CA ASP A 235 74.28 -11.95 -9.58
C ASP A 235 73.12 -12.16 -10.56
N GLY A 236 72.90 -11.16 -11.41
CA GLY A 236 71.79 -11.10 -12.38
C GLY A 236 70.56 -10.33 -11.92
N SER A 237 70.53 -9.75 -10.70
CA SER A 237 69.44 -8.85 -10.28
C SER A 237 69.57 -7.49 -10.99
N LYS A 238 68.62 -7.15 -11.87
CA LYS A 238 68.71 -6.03 -12.82
C LYS A 238 67.69 -4.92 -12.51
N ILE A 239 68.14 -3.67 -12.57
CA ILE A 239 67.31 -2.47 -12.63
C ILE A 239 67.67 -1.72 -13.91
N SER A 240 66.72 -1.41 -14.78
CA SER A 240 67.01 -0.64 -16.00
C SER A 240 65.90 0.26 -16.52
N ASN A 241 66.26 1.37 -17.17
CA ASN A 241 65.31 2.34 -17.72
C ASN A 241 64.31 2.80 -16.64
N CYS A 242 64.81 3.26 -15.49
CA CYS A 242 63.94 3.67 -14.38
C CYS A 242 64.17 5.14 -14.01
N LEU A 243 63.09 5.83 -13.63
CA LEU A 243 63.10 7.28 -13.40
C LEU A 243 62.47 7.64 -12.05
N SER A 244 63.26 8.15 -11.11
CA SER A 244 62.71 8.86 -9.95
C SER A 244 62.43 10.30 -10.36
N SER A 245 61.28 10.53 -10.98
CA SER A 245 60.86 11.82 -11.54
C SER A 245 60.46 12.84 -10.48
N GLY A 246 60.01 12.38 -9.32
CA GLY A 246 59.49 13.25 -8.27
C GLY A 246 59.80 12.74 -6.87
N GLY A 247 59.22 13.46 -5.90
CA GLY A 247 59.43 13.21 -4.48
C GLY A 247 60.80 13.65 -3.98
N ARG A 248 60.89 13.84 -2.66
CA ARG A 248 62.14 13.95 -1.92
C ARG A 248 62.56 12.55 -1.48
N ILE A 249 63.83 12.19 -1.69
CA ILE A 249 64.41 10.98 -1.12
C ILE A 249 65.14 11.37 0.17
N THR A 250 64.94 10.67 1.28
CA THR A 250 65.57 10.99 2.57
C THR A 250 65.72 9.75 3.44
N GLY A 251 66.90 9.14 3.40
CA GLY A 251 67.33 8.14 4.38
C GLY A 251 68.15 8.79 5.50
N GLY A 252 68.09 8.24 6.71
CA GLY A 252 68.86 8.73 7.87
C GLY A 252 70.38 8.50 7.78
N ASN A 253 70.85 7.75 6.77
CA ASN A 253 72.26 7.58 6.43
C ASN A 253 72.46 7.83 4.93
N SER A 254 73.12 8.94 4.59
CA SER A 254 73.37 9.35 3.20
C SER A 254 74.20 8.33 2.39
N ASN A 255 75.07 7.56 3.05
CA ASN A 255 75.90 6.53 2.40
C ASN A 255 75.11 5.32 1.89
N VAL A 256 73.83 5.17 2.25
CA VAL A 256 72.92 4.14 1.74
C VAL A 256 71.64 4.75 1.15
N THR A 257 71.70 6.04 0.82
CA THR A 257 70.59 6.80 0.21
C THR A 257 70.97 7.16 -1.23
N GLY A 258 70.12 6.83 -2.20
CA GLY A 258 70.33 7.18 -3.60
C GLY A 258 69.05 7.52 -4.37
N GLY A 259 69.16 8.42 -5.34
CA GLY A 259 68.04 8.87 -6.17
C GLY A 259 67.46 7.77 -7.07
N VAL A 260 68.19 6.68 -7.29
CA VAL A 260 67.69 5.47 -7.97
C VAL A 260 67.78 4.27 -7.02
N VAL A 261 68.96 3.99 -6.44
CA VAL A 261 69.16 2.80 -5.59
C VAL A 261 69.87 3.16 -4.28
N GLY A 262 69.37 2.65 -3.14
CA GLY A 262 70.05 2.84 -1.85
C GLY A 262 71.38 2.09 -1.79
N VAL A 263 71.34 0.77 -1.97
CA VAL A 263 72.52 -0.11 -2.00
C VAL A 263 72.45 -1.08 -3.19
N ASN A 264 73.56 -1.22 -3.93
CA ASN A 264 73.69 -2.14 -5.08
C ASN A 264 74.86 -3.12 -4.90
N GLU A 265 74.57 -4.37 -4.54
CA GLU A 265 75.58 -5.33 -4.08
C GLU A 265 75.62 -6.67 -4.84
N ASN A 266 76.72 -7.40 -4.65
CA ASN A 266 76.94 -8.76 -5.18
C ASN A 266 76.66 -8.91 -6.68
N LYS A 267 77.18 -7.97 -7.49
CA LYS A 267 76.99 -7.86 -8.94
C LYS A 267 75.57 -7.49 -9.41
N GLY A 268 74.71 -7.00 -8.52
CA GLY A 268 73.47 -6.33 -8.93
C GLY A 268 73.76 -5.25 -9.98
N THR A 269 72.92 -5.14 -11.01
CA THR A 269 73.13 -4.25 -12.16
C THR A 269 72.11 -3.12 -12.18
N VAL A 270 72.58 -1.88 -12.33
CA VAL A 270 71.74 -0.68 -12.53
C VAL A 270 72.17 0.00 -13.85
N LEU A 271 71.25 0.08 -14.82
CA LEU A 271 71.55 0.47 -16.20
C LEU A 271 70.55 1.50 -16.75
N ASN A 272 71.03 2.64 -17.24
CA ASN A 272 70.18 3.68 -17.84
C ASN A 272 69.06 4.14 -16.88
N CYS A 273 69.40 4.82 -15.78
CA CYS A 273 68.41 5.30 -14.81
C CYS A 273 68.58 6.78 -14.46
N GLY A 274 67.47 7.51 -14.40
CA GLY A 274 67.43 8.92 -14.06
C GLY A 274 66.88 9.19 -12.66
N TRP A 275 67.34 10.27 -12.02
CA TRP A 275 66.67 10.84 -10.85
C TRP A 275 66.65 12.37 -10.91
N LEU A 276 65.58 12.99 -10.41
CA LEU A 276 65.51 14.43 -10.21
C LEU A 276 66.64 14.87 -9.26
N GLY A 277 67.58 15.68 -9.74
CA GLY A 277 68.83 15.97 -9.02
C GLY A 277 68.67 16.68 -7.67
N SER A 278 67.50 17.28 -7.40
CA SER A 278 67.16 17.87 -6.10
C SER A 278 66.53 16.88 -5.10
N SER A 279 66.34 15.61 -5.46
CA SER A 279 65.75 14.59 -4.58
C SER A 279 66.78 13.79 -3.78
N ALA A 280 68.02 13.63 -4.29
CA ALA A 280 69.14 12.96 -3.63
C ALA A 280 70.49 13.39 -4.23
N ASP A 281 71.56 13.39 -3.43
CA ASP A 281 72.91 13.81 -3.86
C ASP A 281 73.54 12.83 -4.88
N ASN A 282 73.33 11.53 -4.70
CA ASN A 282 73.91 10.46 -5.50
C ASN A 282 72.81 9.57 -6.11
N GLY A 283 73.06 8.95 -7.27
CA GLY A 283 72.10 8.05 -7.91
C GLY A 283 72.06 6.65 -7.28
N VAL A 284 73.22 6.17 -6.84
CA VAL A 284 73.38 4.96 -6.03
C VAL A 284 74.08 5.36 -4.74
N GLY A 285 73.56 4.98 -3.57
CA GLY A 285 74.14 5.34 -2.28
C GLY A 285 75.48 4.65 -2.03
N SER A 286 75.50 3.32 -2.08
CA SER A 286 76.75 2.53 -1.99
C SER A 286 76.61 1.10 -2.56
N GLY A 287 77.68 0.31 -2.43
CA GLY A 287 77.81 -1.05 -2.93
C GLY A 287 78.80 -1.18 -4.10
N MET A 288 79.13 -2.41 -4.49
CA MET A 288 80.08 -2.75 -5.55
C MET A 288 79.44 -3.51 -6.73
N GLY A 289 78.13 -3.35 -6.93
CA GLY A 289 77.44 -3.83 -8.12
C GLY A 289 77.79 -3.02 -9.37
N ILE A 290 77.32 -3.50 -10.52
CA ILE A 290 77.53 -2.84 -11.82
C ILE A 290 76.58 -1.64 -11.92
N VAL A 291 77.10 -0.47 -12.21
CA VAL A 291 76.34 0.77 -12.41
C VAL A 291 76.77 1.38 -13.74
N THR A 292 75.81 1.72 -14.61
CA THR A 292 76.10 2.25 -15.95
C THR A 292 75.00 3.19 -16.39
N ASN A 293 75.37 4.39 -16.86
CA ASN A 293 74.43 5.44 -17.26
C ASN A 293 73.36 5.74 -16.18
N VAL A 294 73.79 6.18 -15.00
CA VAL A 294 72.89 6.60 -13.91
C VAL A 294 73.10 8.09 -13.66
N LYS A 295 72.04 8.91 -13.82
CA LYS A 295 72.18 10.36 -14.07
C LYS A 295 71.25 11.26 -13.26
N SER A 296 71.83 12.32 -12.72
CA SER A 296 71.14 13.42 -12.04
C SER A 296 70.53 14.37 -13.07
N LEU A 297 69.23 14.64 -12.96
CA LEU A 297 68.43 15.32 -13.98
C LEU A 297 67.89 16.67 -13.49
N SER A 298 67.80 17.65 -14.40
CA SER A 298 67.00 18.85 -14.19
C SER A 298 65.50 18.53 -14.26
N PRO A 299 64.61 19.37 -13.66
CA PRO A 299 63.16 19.23 -13.82
C PRO A 299 62.72 19.16 -15.29
N ASP A 300 63.34 19.94 -16.17
CA ASP A 300 63.02 19.95 -17.60
C ASP A 300 63.41 18.66 -18.32
N ASN A 301 64.52 18.02 -17.93
CA ASN A 301 64.96 16.75 -18.50
C ASN A 301 64.08 15.60 -17.97
N VAL A 302 63.72 15.64 -16.68
CA VAL A 302 62.72 14.74 -16.09
C VAL A 302 61.41 14.83 -16.88
N ASN A 303 60.83 16.02 -17.04
CA ASN A 303 59.55 16.25 -17.71
C ASN A 303 59.52 15.82 -19.19
N LYS A 304 60.68 15.59 -19.83
CA LYS A 304 60.82 15.11 -21.21
C LYS A 304 61.19 13.63 -21.32
N SER A 305 61.52 12.97 -20.21
CA SER A 305 61.98 11.60 -20.20
C SER A 305 60.82 10.62 -20.42
N VAL A 306 60.88 9.84 -21.50
CA VAL A 306 59.92 8.79 -21.84
C VAL A 306 60.50 7.44 -21.45
N VAL A 307 59.77 6.72 -20.59
CA VAL A 307 60.29 5.54 -19.87
C VAL A 307 59.30 4.37 -19.89
N ALA A 308 57.99 4.65 -19.95
CA ALA A 308 56.92 3.67 -19.81
C ALA A 308 55.70 4.07 -20.66
N LEU A 309 54.88 3.10 -21.06
CA LEU A 309 53.71 3.30 -21.92
C LEU A 309 52.41 2.78 -21.26
N SER A 310 51.30 3.49 -21.41
CA SER A 310 49.94 2.94 -21.15
C SER A 310 49.42 2.27 -22.42
N ALA A 311 48.47 1.35 -22.26
CA ALA A 311 47.79 0.71 -23.38
C ALA A 311 46.33 0.38 -22.99
N ASP A 312 45.41 1.15 -23.57
CA ASP A 312 44.03 1.26 -23.13
C ASP A 312 43.08 0.85 -24.27
N ILE A 313 42.18 -0.11 -24.01
CA ILE A 313 41.30 -0.71 -25.03
C ILE A 313 39.84 -0.25 -24.87
N THR A 314 39.20 0.20 -25.96
CA THR A 314 37.84 0.76 -25.90
C THR A 314 36.73 -0.26 -25.64
N LYS A 315 36.89 -1.52 -26.09
CA LYS A 315 35.90 -2.60 -25.93
C LYS A 315 36.61 -3.95 -25.99
N GLN A 316 36.34 -4.86 -25.04
CA GLN A 316 36.90 -6.22 -25.03
C GLN A 316 35.94 -7.30 -25.56
N ALA A 317 34.69 -6.95 -25.89
CA ALA A 317 33.72 -7.87 -26.50
C ALA A 317 33.22 -7.30 -27.83
N LEU A 318 33.39 -8.03 -28.93
CA LEU A 318 33.13 -7.58 -30.29
C LEU A 318 32.15 -8.52 -31.00
N ASN A 319 31.16 -7.95 -31.67
CA ASN A 319 30.28 -8.66 -32.58
C ASN A 319 30.92 -8.70 -33.99
N ASN A 320 30.36 -9.45 -34.94
CA ASN A 320 30.90 -9.53 -36.30
C ASN A 320 31.05 -8.14 -36.96
N GLY A 321 32.23 -7.77 -37.43
CA GLY A 321 32.48 -6.45 -38.03
C GLY A 321 32.55 -5.28 -37.04
N ASP A 322 32.38 -5.48 -35.72
CA ASP A 322 32.71 -4.45 -34.73
C ASP A 322 34.21 -4.14 -34.77
N THR A 323 34.58 -2.91 -34.43
CA THR A 323 35.97 -2.52 -34.17
C THR A 323 36.22 -2.21 -32.70
N ALA A 324 37.40 -2.61 -32.20
CA ALA A 324 37.99 -2.06 -30.98
C ALA A 324 39.18 -1.17 -31.35
N THR A 325 39.48 -0.22 -30.47
CA THR A 325 40.66 0.63 -30.56
C THR A 325 41.52 0.36 -29.34
N ILE A 326 42.79 0.07 -29.52
CA ILE A 326 43.79 0.14 -28.46
C ILE A 326 44.60 1.41 -28.68
N SER A 327 44.56 2.33 -27.71
CA SER A 327 45.41 3.52 -27.71
C SER A 327 46.61 3.27 -26.80
N LEU A 328 47.81 3.47 -27.33
CA LEU A 328 49.04 3.54 -26.56
C LEU A 328 49.32 5.00 -26.18
N SER A 329 49.93 5.26 -25.03
CA SER A 329 50.41 6.62 -24.73
C SER A 329 51.62 6.61 -23.80
N THR A 330 52.40 7.69 -23.77
CA THR A 330 53.48 7.81 -22.78
C THR A 330 52.88 8.04 -21.39
N ILE A 331 53.36 7.28 -20.40
CA ILE A 331 52.99 7.44 -18.98
C ILE A 331 53.60 8.73 -18.40
N TYR A 332 54.76 9.12 -18.92
CA TYR A 332 55.52 10.31 -18.53
C TYR A 332 56.32 10.82 -19.73
N GLY A 333 56.60 12.13 -19.79
CA GLY A 333 57.10 12.83 -21.00
C GLY A 333 55.99 13.55 -21.76
N ASP A 334 56.32 14.28 -22.85
CA ASP A 334 55.31 14.86 -23.75
C ASP A 334 54.70 13.73 -24.61
N LYS A 335 53.36 13.66 -24.67
CA LYS A 335 52.64 12.66 -25.47
C LYS A 335 52.83 12.84 -26.97
N LYS A 336 53.21 14.04 -27.44
CA LYS A 336 53.50 14.31 -28.86
C LYS A 336 54.71 13.54 -29.38
N ASP A 337 55.66 13.23 -28.51
CA ASP A 337 56.92 12.56 -28.88
C ASP A 337 56.77 11.03 -28.93
N PHE A 338 55.57 10.46 -28.83
CA PHE A 338 55.33 9.00 -28.85
C PHE A 338 56.07 8.31 -30.01
N GLY A 339 55.89 8.78 -31.25
CA GLY A 339 56.55 8.21 -32.44
C GLY A 339 58.06 8.49 -32.55
N THR A 340 58.62 9.31 -31.65
CA THR A 340 60.07 9.52 -31.51
C THR A 340 60.70 8.42 -30.64
N TYR A 341 59.96 7.93 -29.65
CA TYR A 341 60.42 6.91 -28.70
C TYR A 341 59.88 5.50 -28.99
N VAL A 342 58.80 5.36 -29.76
CA VAL A 342 58.22 4.09 -30.22
C VAL A 342 58.33 4.01 -31.74
N THR A 343 59.28 3.21 -32.22
CA THR A 343 59.64 3.13 -33.65
C THR A 343 58.75 2.17 -34.44
N SER A 344 58.17 1.17 -33.78
CA SER A 344 57.22 0.24 -34.37
C SER A 344 56.30 -0.37 -33.31
N ILE A 345 55.15 -0.92 -33.74
CA ILE A 345 54.26 -1.73 -32.91
C ILE A 345 53.97 -3.02 -33.67
N ASN A 346 54.36 -4.16 -33.11
CA ASN A 346 53.98 -5.46 -33.65
C ASN A 346 52.68 -5.93 -32.96
N ALA A 347 51.57 -5.99 -33.70
CA ALA A 347 50.28 -6.44 -33.20
C ALA A 347 50.03 -7.90 -33.62
N ALA A 348 50.20 -8.83 -32.67
CA ALA A 348 49.92 -10.25 -32.87
C ALA A 348 48.52 -10.62 -32.36
N VAL A 349 47.76 -11.38 -33.16
CA VAL A 349 46.43 -11.91 -32.79
C VAL A 349 46.47 -13.44 -32.78
N SER A 350 45.85 -14.07 -31.78
CA SER A 350 45.91 -15.53 -31.60
C SER A 350 44.91 -16.32 -32.45
N SER A 351 44.01 -15.65 -33.17
CA SER A 351 42.96 -16.27 -33.99
C SER A 351 42.62 -15.41 -35.22
N PRO A 352 42.28 -16.02 -36.38
CA PRO A 352 41.76 -15.31 -37.55
C PRO A 352 40.37 -14.68 -37.38
N ASP A 353 39.76 -14.80 -36.19
CA ASP A 353 38.48 -14.18 -35.83
C ASP A 353 38.63 -12.66 -35.59
N ILE A 354 39.87 -12.18 -35.46
CA ILE A 354 40.23 -10.78 -35.70
C ILE A 354 40.76 -10.69 -37.14
N LEU A 355 40.11 -9.87 -37.97
CA LEU A 355 40.43 -9.62 -39.38
C LEU A 355 41.81 -9.01 -39.56
N SER A 356 42.08 -8.01 -38.74
CA SER A 356 43.23 -7.11 -38.80
C SER A 356 43.45 -6.45 -37.45
N ALA A 357 44.69 -6.06 -37.19
CA ALA A 357 45.11 -5.24 -36.06
C ALA A 357 45.94 -4.08 -36.63
N ASP A 358 45.25 -3.14 -37.28
CA ASP A 358 45.85 -2.13 -38.14
C ASP A 358 46.49 -1.02 -37.29
N VAL A 359 47.81 -0.88 -37.42
CA VAL A 359 48.61 0.09 -36.65
C VAL A 359 48.64 1.44 -37.36
N SER A 360 48.27 2.50 -36.64
CA SER A 360 48.21 3.88 -37.11
C SER A 360 48.75 4.83 -36.04
N GLY A 361 50.07 4.96 -35.96
CA GLY A 361 50.74 5.84 -35.00
C GLY A 361 50.72 5.26 -33.59
N ASP A 362 50.06 5.96 -32.67
CA ASP A 362 49.81 5.55 -31.28
C ASP A 362 48.58 4.63 -31.12
N ILE A 363 47.82 4.41 -32.19
CA ILE A 363 46.58 3.64 -32.20
C ILE A 363 46.74 2.30 -32.93
N VAL A 364 46.13 1.24 -32.40
CA VAL A 364 45.90 -0.04 -33.11
C VAL A 364 44.40 -0.29 -33.21
N ILE A 365 43.90 -0.44 -34.44
CA ILE A 365 42.47 -0.73 -34.71
C ILE A 365 42.31 -2.23 -34.92
N LEU A 366 41.56 -2.88 -34.02
CA LEU A 366 41.18 -4.28 -34.15
C LEU A 366 39.85 -4.37 -34.87
N THR A 367 39.77 -5.13 -35.96
CA THR A 367 38.48 -5.38 -36.65
C THR A 367 38.08 -6.84 -36.46
N ALA A 368 36.88 -7.11 -35.93
CA ALA A 368 36.39 -8.47 -35.76
C ALA A 368 35.87 -9.06 -37.09
N LYS A 369 36.21 -10.32 -37.38
CA LYS A 369 35.67 -11.12 -38.48
C LYS A 369 35.15 -12.44 -37.94
N SER A 370 33.85 -12.49 -37.70
CA SER A 370 33.16 -13.76 -37.54
C SER A 370 32.89 -14.41 -38.90
N LYS A 371 32.45 -15.67 -38.87
CA LYS A 371 31.89 -16.38 -40.01
C LYS A 371 30.55 -16.97 -39.58
N VAL A 372 29.61 -17.10 -40.51
CA VAL A 372 28.34 -17.79 -40.28
C VAL A 372 28.61 -19.19 -39.67
N GLY A 373 28.07 -19.44 -38.47
CA GLY A 373 28.27 -20.69 -37.72
C GLY A 373 29.49 -20.73 -36.78
N MET A 374 30.25 -19.64 -36.64
CA MET A 374 31.26 -19.48 -35.58
C MET A 374 30.59 -19.43 -34.20
N ARG A 375 31.27 -19.95 -33.18
CA ARG A 375 30.87 -19.85 -31.77
C ARG A 375 31.57 -18.70 -31.07
N HIS A 376 31.00 -18.22 -29.97
CA HIS A 376 31.69 -17.35 -29.01
C HIS A 376 33.12 -17.83 -28.73
N THR A 377 34.11 -16.99 -28.99
CA THR A 377 35.54 -17.34 -28.95
C THR A 377 36.34 -16.19 -28.36
N THR A 378 37.34 -16.48 -27.50
CA THR A 378 38.26 -15.46 -27.00
C THR A 378 39.59 -15.50 -27.76
N VAL A 379 40.02 -14.32 -28.20
CA VAL A 379 41.25 -14.07 -28.95
C VAL A 379 42.21 -13.27 -28.07
N THR A 380 43.45 -13.73 -27.95
CA THR A 380 44.51 -12.96 -27.31
C THR A 380 45.11 -12.02 -28.34
N VAL A 381 45.15 -10.73 -28.03
CA VAL A 381 45.83 -9.69 -28.80
C VAL A 381 47.04 -9.23 -28.00
N THR A 382 48.24 -9.42 -28.52
CA THR A 382 49.49 -8.96 -27.90
C THR A 382 50.12 -7.88 -28.77
N LEU A 383 50.12 -6.65 -28.27
CA LEU A 383 50.91 -5.56 -28.83
C LEU A 383 52.33 -5.62 -28.25
N SER A 384 53.34 -5.60 -29.12
CA SER A 384 54.74 -5.44 -28.74
C SER A 384 55.28 -4.14 -29.35
N PRO A 385 55.12 -2.98 -28.68
CA PRO A 385 55.76 -1.73 -29.08
C PRO A 385 57.27 -1.80 -28.84
N ASP A 386 58.04 -1.39 -29.85
CA ASP A 386 59.49 -1.23 -29.79
C ASP A 386 59.83 0.12 -29.14
N LEU A 387 59.76 0.14 -27.80
CA LEU A 387 60.11 1.31 -27.00
C LEU A 387 61.63 1.43 -26.89
N HIS A 388 62.14 2.55 -27.39
CA HIS A 388 63.48 3.06 -27.11
C HIS A 388 63.38 4.08 -25.98
N PRO A 389 63.47 3.68 -24.69
CA PRO A 389 63.35 4.64 -23.58
C PRO A 389 64.47 5.69 -23.64
N THR A 390 64.26 6.85 -23.01
CA THR A 390 65.27 7.90 -22.95
C THR A 390 66.62 7.36 -22.44
N ASP A 391 67.66 7.56 -23.22
CA ASP A 391 69.05 7.44 -22.79
C ASP A 391 69.37 8.64 -21.90
N PHE A 392 69.60 8.40 -20.60
CA PHE A 392 69.83 9.49 -19.66
C PHE A 392 71.20 10.20 -19.79
N GLU A 393 72.14 9.66 -20.58
CA GLU A 393 73.41 10.31 -20.93
C GLU A 393 73.17 11.36 -22.03
N THR A 394 72.39 11.01 -23.05
CA THR A 394 72.23 11.84 -24.26
C THR A 394 70.91 12.60 -24.34
N MET A 395 69.91 12.28 -23.51
CA MET A 395 68.52 12.80 -23.58
C MET A 395 67.80 12.53 -24.90
N ASN A 396 68.18 11.47 -25.61
CA ASN A 396 67.57 11.00 -26.86
C ASN A 396 66.98 9.59 -26.67
N PRO A 397 66.18 9.05 -27.61
CA PRO A 397 65.79 7.64 -27.60
C PRO A 397 67.02 6.72 -27.62
N SER A 398 67.05 5.70 -26.76
CA SER A 398 68.22 4.81 -26.62
C SER A 398 68.39 3.86 -27.82
N SER A 399 69.59 3.85 -28.40
CA SER A 399 69.92 3.00 -29.56
C SER A 399 70.16 1.52 -29.23
N ASN A 400 70.24 1.17 -27.95
CA ASN A 400 70.53 -0.18 -27.44
C ASN A 400 69.59 -0.54 -26.29
N SER A 401 68.32 -0.86 -26.58
CA SER A 401 67.48 -1.56 -25.61
C SER A 401 68.01 -2.98 -25.43
N SER A 402 68.60 -3.25 -24.25
CA SER A 402 68.98 -4.60 -23.81
C SER A 402 67.87 -5.31 -23.04
N ASP A 403 66.69 -4.72 -23.02
CA ASP A 403 65.51 -5.18 -22.28
C ASP A 403 64.52 -5.85 -23.23
N PRO A 404 63.70 -6.81 -22.74
CA PRO A 404 62.66 -7.40 -23.56
C PRO A 404 61.68 -6.31 -24.02
N PRO A 405 61.18 -6.36 -25.27
CA PRO A 405 60.18 -5.42 -25.74
C PRO A 405 58.95 -5.46 -24.83
N LEU A 406 58.37 -4.30 -24.56
CA LEU A 406 57.13 -4.19 -23.79
C LEU A 406 56.03 -5.03 -24.46
N LYS A 407 55.14 -5.62 -23.65
CA LYS A 407 54.04 -6.44 -24.14
C LYS A 407 52.74 -6.06 -23.45
N PHE A 408 51.78 -5.57 -24.22
CA PHE A 408 50.43 -5.31 -23.76
C PHE A 408 49.53 -6.39 -24.32
N THR A 409 49.01 -7.24 -23.43
CA THR A 409 48.21 -8.40 -23.81
C THR A 409 46.77 -8.22 -23.35
N PHE A 410 45.83 -8.37 -24.29
CA PHE A 410 44.40 -8.16 -24.10
C PHE A 410 43.64 -9.43 -24.47
N GLY A 411 42.70 -9.87 -23.63
CA GLY A 411 41.70 -10.86 -24.01
C GLY A 411 40.52 -10.17 -24.69
N VAL A 412 40.31 -10.43 -25.98
CA VAL A 412 39.22 -9.88 -26.78
C VAL A 412 38.28 -11.01 -27.20
N THR A 413 37.06 -10.95 -26.72
CA THR A 413 35.99 -11.90 -27.05
C THR A 413 35.32 -11.50 -28.36
N VAL A 414 35.21 -12.45 -29.30
CA VAL A 414 34.48 -12.30 -30.56
C VAL A 414 33.23 -13.19 -30.51
N SER A 415 32.08 -12.63 -30.87
CA SER A 415 30.78 -13.31 -30.89
C SER A 415 30.06 -13.11 -32.22
N PRO A 416 29.19 -14.05 -32.65
CA PRO A 416 28.31 -13.84 -33.78
C PRO A 416 27.32 -12.69 -33.51
N ARG A 417 26.87 -12.04 -34.59
CA ARG A 417 25.69 -11.16 -34.60
C ARG A 417 24.41 -11.96 -34.39
N VAL A 418 23.32 -11.25 -34.13
CA VAL A 418 21.98 -11.86 -34.15
C VAL A 418 21.61 -12.33 -35.56
N SER A 419 20.70 -13.30 -35.66
CA SER A 419 20.20 -13.86 -36.93
C SER A 419 18.70 -14.14 -36.91
N GLY A 420 18.03 -13.69 -35.85
CA GLY A 420 16.60 -13.81 -35.64
C GLY A 420 16.24 -13.61 -34.18
N VAL A 421 14.99 -13.24 -33.94
CA VAL A 421 14.34 -13.30 -32.62
C VAL A 421 13.05 -14.12 -32.77
N THR A 422 12.54 -14.67 -31.68
CA THR A 422 11.26 -15.41 -31.70
C THR A 422 10.54 -15.22 -30.37
N ILE A 423 9.31 -14.72 -30.39
CA ILE A 423 8.43 -14.60 -29.22
C ILE A 423 7.95 -16.00 -28.84
N TYR A 424 7.93 -16.29 -27.54
CA TYR A 424 7.32 -17.50 -27.01
C TYR A 424 6.61 -17.25 -25.67
N GLY A 425 5.76 -18.22 -25.29
CA GLY A 425 4.83 -18.13 -24.17
C GLY A 425 3.42 -18.53 -24.62
N ASP A 426 2.42 -18.15 -23.82
CA ASP A 426 1.01 -18.34 -24.17
C ASP A 426 0.54 -17.29 -25.19
N ILE A 427 0.91 -17.46 -26.46
CA ILE A 427 0.48 -16.55 -27.54
C ILE A 427 -0.91 -16.89 -28.11
N ALA A 428 -1.52 -18.00 -27.69
CA ALA A 428 -2.73 -18.54 -28.32
C ALA A 428 -4.03 -18.21 -27.57
N ASN A 429 -4.02 -18.17 -26.23
CA ASN A 429 -5.22 -17.85 -25.46
C ASN A 429 -5.44 -16.33 -25.39
N PRO A 430 -6.69 -15.84 -25.29
CA PRO A 430 -6.93 -14.42 -24.99
C PRO A 430 -6.51 -14.07 -23.55
N ILE A 431 -6.30 -12.77 -23.28
CA ILE A 431 -6.12 -12.22 -21.93
C ILE A 431 -7.43 -11.58 -21.49
N TYR A 432 -7.86 -11.78 -20.25
CA TYR A 432 -8.98 -11.03 -19.68
C TYR A 432 -8.59 -9.58 -19.38
N LYS A 433 -9.50 -8.63 -19.60
CA LYS A 433 -9.29 -7.20 -19.29
C LYS A 433 -8.83 -7.01 -17.82
N GLY A 434 -7.80 -6.19 -17.62
CA GLY A 434 -7.12 -5.98 -16.34
C GLY A 434 -6.14 -7.10 -15.95
N GLY A 435 -6.11 -8.21 -16.69
CA GLY A 435 -5.12 -9.28 -16.53
C GLY A 435 -3.77 -8.98 -17.19
N THR A 436 -2.77 -9.79 -16.87
CA THR A 436 -1.41 -9.68 -17.41
C THR A 436 -0.93 -11.00 -18.00
N ARG A 437 0.04 -10.94 -18.91
CA ARG A 437 0.74 -12.10 -19.46
C ARG A 437 2.21 -11.77 -19.67
N LYS A 438 3.08 -12.66 -19.21
CA LYS A 438 4.52 -12.64 -19.54
C LYS A 438 4.72 -13.27 -20.92
N LEU A 439 5.39 -12.56 -21.81
CA LEU A 439 6.00 -13.07 -23.03
C LEU A 439 7.52 -13.08 -22.87
N ASP A 440 8.20 -14.01 -23.53
CA ASP A 440 9.65 -14.12 -23.57
C ASP A 440 10.14 -14.17 -25.03
N ALA A 441 11.44 -13.91 -25.23
CA ALA A 441 12.04 -13.87 -26.56
C ALA A 441 13.33 -14.71 -26.62
N ILE A 442 13.46 -15.53 -27.67
CA ILE A 442 14.69 -16.27 -27.98
C ILE A 442 15.42 -15.53 -29.10
N VAL A 443 16.53 -14.87 -28.76
CA VAL A 443 17.48 -14.35 -29.75
C VAL A 443 18.38 -15.48 -30.24
N LYS A 444 18.59 -15.55 -31.56
CA LYS A 444 19.44 -16.55 -32.23
C LYS A 444 20.67 -15.86 -32.83
N PRO A 445 21.83 -16.54 -32.89
CA PRO A 445 22.12 -17.82 -32.22
C PRO A 445 22.20 -17.65 -30.68
N ASN A 446 22.13 -18.75 -29.93
CA ASN A 446 22.11 -18.72 -28.46
C ASN A 446 23.42 -18.18 -27.83
N ASP A 447 24.46 -17.95 -28.63
CA ASP A 447 25.75 -17.37 -28.27
C ASP A 447 26.03 -16.01 -28.97
N ALA A 448 24.99 -15.35 -29.50
CA ALA A 448 25.06 -13.97 -29.99
C ALA A 448 25.63 -13.01 -28.92
N GLY A 449 26.46 -12.05 -29.36
CA GLY A 449 27.23 -11.17 -28.47
C GLY A 449 26.38 -10.12 -27.74
N ASN A 450 25.32 -9.62 -28.39
CA ASN A 450 24.24 -8.87 -27.74
C ASN A 450 22.92 -9.60 -27.98
N LYS A 451 22.13 -9.76 -26.92
CA LYS A 451 20.83 -10.46 -26.89
C LYS A 451 19.71 -9.58 -26.33
N ASN A 452 19.99 -8.31 -26.07
CA ASN A 452 18.99 -7.36 -25.60
C ASN A 452 17.90 -7.19 -26.64
N VAL A 453 16.67 -7.00 -26.17
CA VAL A 453 15.49 -6.78 -26.99
C VAL A 453 14.67 -5.63 -26.44
N SER A 454 14.04 -4.87 -27.34
CA SER A 454 12.98 -3.91 -27.01
C SER A 454 11.61 -4.50 -27.37
N TRP A 455 10.59 -4.10 -26.61
CA TRP A 455 9.20 -4.53 -26.81
C TRP A 455 8.33 -3.34 -27.14
N LYS A 456 7.32 -3.54 -27.98
CA LYS A 456 6.37 -2.50 -28.39
C LYS A 456 4.98 -3.07 -28.62
N SER A 457 3.95 -2.34 -28.20
CA SER A 457 2.58 -2.57 -28.64
C SER A 457 2.25 -1.73 -29.88
N SER A 458 1.44 -2.28 -30.77
CA SER A 458 0.74 -1.53 -31.83
C SER A 458 -0.42 -0.70 -31.28
N ARG A 459 -0.95 -1.05 -30.10
CA ARG A 459 -2.18 -0.50 -29.49
C ARG A 459 -2.12 -0.53 -27.97
N ASP A 460 -1.42 0.44 -27.39
CA ASP A 460 -1.36 0.68 -25.95
C ASP A 460 -2.75 0.97 -25.32
N ASP A 461 -3.74 1.37 -26.12
CA ASP A 461 -5.13 1.53 -25.69
C ASP A 461 -5.85 0.20 -25.42
N VAL A 462 -5.37 -0.89 -26.02
CA VAL A 462 -5.88 -2.26 -25.85
C VAL A 462 -4.99 -3.07 -24.91
N ALA A 463 -3.67 -3.07 -25.14
CA ALA A 463 -2.70 -3.72 -24.28
C ALA A 463 -1.32 -3.04 -24.36
N ILE A 464 -0.73 -2.75 -23.20
CA ILE A 464 0.65 -2.24 -23.08
C ILE A 464 1.64 -3.37 -22.85
N VAL A 465 2.91 -3.19 -23.20
CA VAL A 465 4.01 -4.12 -22.88
C VAL A 465 5.20 -3.35 -22.30
N ASN A 466 5.89 -3.91 -21.30
CA ASN A 466 7.09 -3.31 -20.72
C ASN A 466 8.39 -3.90 -21.29
N GLU A 467 9.53 -3.31 -20.92
CA GLU A 467 10.89 -3.75 -21.29
C GLU A 467 11.17 -5.24 -21.02
N ASN A 468 10.48 -5.84 -20.04
CA ASN A 468 10.61 -7.22 -19.62
C ASN A 468 9.61 -8.16 -20.33
N GLY A 469 8.88 -7.70 -21.36
CA GLY A 469 7.89 -8.50 -22.08
C GLY A 469 6.62 -8.82 -21.27
N LEU A 470 6.35 -8.11 -20.17
CA LEU A 470 5.08 -8.24 -19.44
C LEU A 470 4.00 -7.38 -20.13
N VAL A 471 3.02 -8.06 -20.71
CA VAL A 471 1.83 -7.47 -21.34
C VAL A 471 0.74 -7.26 -20.29
N THR A 472 0.07 -6.10 -20.31
CA THR A 472 -1.08 -5.76 -19.45
C THR A 472 -2.28 -5.38 -20.30
N ALA A 473 -3.42 -6.02 -20.08
CA ALA A 473 -4.65 -5.83 -20.86
C ALA A 473 -5.48 -4.64 -20.35
N ILE A 474 -5.69 -3.64 -21.20
CA ILE A 474 -6.34 -2.35 -20.86
C ILE A 474 -7.81 -2.31 -21.31
N ALA A 475 -8.10 -2.69 -22.56
CA ALA A 475 -9.44 -2.65 -23.14
C ALA A 475 -9.69 -3.83 -24.07
N VAL A 476 -10.97 -4.18 -24.28
CA VAL A 476 -11.39 -5.28 -25.16
C VAL A 476 -11.04 -4.96 -26.62
N GLY A 477 -10.38 -5.89 -27.30
CA GLY A 477 -9.87 -5.70 -28.67
C GLY A 477 -8.70 -6.63 -28.99
N SER A 478 -7.87 -6.24 -29.96
CA SER A 478 -6.60 -6.90 -30.26
C SER A 478 -5.47 -5.88 -30.44
N ALA A 479 -4.26 -6.30 -30.06
CA ALA A 479 -3.02 -5.54 -30.18
C ALA A 479 -1.90 -6.50 -30.59
N ASP A 480 -1.21 -6.19 -31.69
CA ASP A 480 0.04 -6.85 -32.03
C ASP A 480 1.15 -6.35 -31.10
N ILE A 481 1.88 -7.30 -30.49
CA ILE A 481 3.05 -7.07 -29.65
C ILE A 481 4.29 -7.50 -30.46
N THR A 482 5.19 -6.55 -30.70
CA THR A 482 6.44 -6.75 -31.44
C THR A 482 7.63 -6.78 -30.49
N VAL A 483 8.57 -7.68 -30.74
CA VAL A 483 9.91 -7.67 -30.14
C VAL A 483 10.94 -7.35 -31.22
N THR A 484 11.97 -6.57 -30.87
CA THR A 484 13.05 -6.13 -31.78
C THR A 484 14.40 -6.28 -31.09
N THR A 485 15.39 -6.90 -31.73
CA THR A 485 16.77 -6.94 -31.20
C THR A 485 17.40 -5.56 -31.16
N GLU A 486 18.19 -5.26 -30.12
CA GLU A 486 19.01 -4.04 -30.12
C GLU A 486 20.12 -4.12 -31.20
N ASP A 487 20.76 -5.28 -31.29
CA ASP A 487 21.81 -5.57 -32.27
C ASP A 487 21.24 -5.88 -33.66
N THR A 488 22.11 -5.75 -34.68
CA THR A 488 21.79 -6.09 -36.07
C THR A 488 22.33 -7.46 -36.46
N ASP A 489 21.76 -8.02 -37.52
CA ASP A 489 22.30 -9.16 -38.26
C ASP A 489 23.51 -8.78 -39.13
N ASP A 490 24.06 -9.79 -39.82
CA ASP A 490 25.21 -9.65 -40.73
C ASP A 490 24.92 -8.75 -41.97
N ASP A 491 23.65 -8.48 -42.30
CA ASP A 491 23.22 -7.53 -43.34
C ASP A 491 22.96 -6.11 -42.79
N GLY A 492 23.12 -5.91 -41.47
CA GLY A 492 22.94 -4.62 -40.81
C GLY A 492 21.50 -4.27 -40.41
N GLN A 493 20.60 -5.26 -40.36
CA GLN A 493 19.18 -5.06 -39.99
C GLN A 493 18.87 -5.59 -38.59
N GLN A 494 17.97 -4.93 -37.86
CA GLN A 494 17.47 -5.46 -36.58
C GLN A 494 16.45 -6.58 -36.83
N CYS A 495 16.56 -7.67 -36.09
CA CYS A 495 15.62 -8.79 -36.18
C CYS A 495 14.34 -8.49 -35.39
N THR A 496 13.18 -8.75 -35.99
CA THR A 496 11.87 -8.58 -35.34
C THR A 496 11.03 -9.85 -35.37
N ASP A 497 10.16 -10.01 -34.37
CA ASP A 497 9.07 -10.98 -34.38
C ASP A 497 7.82 -10.34 -33.74
N THR A 498 6.62 -10.84 -34.03
CA THR A 498 5.35 -10.21 -33.63
C THR A 498 4.22 -11.22 -33.43
N CYS A 499 3.48 -11.07 -32.33
CA CYS A 499 2.30 -11.89 -32.03
C CYS A 499 1.07 -11.03 -31.69
N THR A 500 -0.11 -11.41 -32.16
CA THR A 500 -1.37 -10.74 -31.84
C THR A 500 -1.90 -11.17 -30.47
N VAL A 501 -1.96 -10.25 -29.52
CA VAL A 501 -2.66 -10.43 -28.25
C VAL A 501 -4.13 -10.03 -28.41
N THR A 502 -5.05 -10.89 -27.99
CA THR A 502 -6.50 -10.60 -27.94
C THR A 502 -6.94 -10.39 -26.50
N VAL A 503 -7.65 -9.29 -26.23
CA VAL A 503 -8.22 -8.96 -24.92
C VAL A 503 -9.73 -9.15 -24.93
N ILE A 504 -10.26 -9.91 -23.96
CA ILE A 504 -11.68 -10.22 -23.81
C ILE A 504 -12.26 -9.66 -22.49
N PRO A 505 -13.57 -9.37 -22.42
CA PRO A 505 -14.21 -8.94 -21.18
C PRO A 505 -14.19 -10.04 -20.12
N VAL A 506 -14.25 -9.62 -18.86
CA VAL A 506 -14.40 -10.53 -17.71
C VAL A 506 -15.88 -10.72 -17.46
N ASN A 507 -16.39 -11.94 -17.63
CA ASN A 507 -17.81 -12.23 -17.39
C ASN A 507 -18.09 -12.53 -15.91
N VAL A 508 -19.27 -12.14 -15.42
CA VAL A 508 -19.76 -12.53 -14.10
C VAL A 508 -19.98 -14.04 -14.04
N THR A 509 -19.51 -14.68 -12.98
CA THR A 509 -19.67 -16.12 -12.72
C THR A 509 -20.60 -16.41 -11.55
N SER A 510 -20.74 -15.50 -10.59
CA SER A 510 -21.76 -15.57 -9.54
C SER A 510 -22.12 -14.21 -8.96
N VAL A 511 -23.31 -14.14 -8.35
CA VAL A 511 -23.75 -13.04 -7.49
C VAL A 511 -24.29 -13.63 -6.20
N ASP A 512 -23.92 -13.04 -5.06
CA ASP A 512 -24.40 -13.48 -3.74
C ASP A 512 -24.74 -12.30 -2.82
N ILE A 513 -25.54 -12.56 -1.78
CA ILE A 513 -26.13 -11.58 -0.87
C ILE A 513 -25.55 -11.69 0.55
N SER A 514 -25.22 -10.57 1.19
CA SER A 514 -24.41 -10.56 2.43
C SER A 514 -25.06 -11.17 3.68
N GLN A 515 -26.38 -11.41 3.68
CA GLN A 515 -27.09 -12.14 4.73
C GLN A 515 -28.22 -12.98 4.13
N LYS A 516 -28.40 -14.22 4.61
CA LYS A 516 -29.44 -15.15 4.12
C LYS A 516 -30.76 -15.07 4.90
N SER A 517 -30.73 -14.42 6.07
CA SER A 517 -31.90 -14.15 6.88
C SER A 517 -31.78 -12.77 7.53
N LEU A 518 -32.90 -12.05 7.62
CA LEU A 518 -33.01 -10.72 8.21
C LEU A 518 -34.32 -10.63 8.99
N SER A 519 -34.23 -10.22 10.26
CA SER A 519 -35.40 -9.96 11.10
C SER A 519 -35.54 -8.47 11.33
N ILE A 520 -36.75 -7.93 11.10
CA ILE A 520 -37.05 -6.50 11.17
C ILE A 520 -38.16 -6.29 12.21
N ASP A 521 -37.92 -5.47 13.22
CA ASP A 521 -38.94 -5.05 14.18
C ASP A 521 -39.55 -3.70 13.75
N MET A 522 -40.88 -3.62 13.67
CA MET A 522 -41.57 -2.38 13.28
C MET A 522 -41.46 -1.23 14.29
N ASN A 523 -40.89 -1.43 15.49
CA ASN A 523 -40.55 -0.37 16.43
C ASN A 523 -39.31 0.46 16.02
N ASP A 524 -38.46 -0.09 15.14
CA ASP A 524 -37.08 0.35 14.88
C ASP A 524 -37.02 1.55 13.89
N GLU A 525 -37.81 2.60 14.18
CA GLU A 525 -38.05 3.75 13.31
C GLU A 525 -36.78 4.43 12.78
N GLY A 526 -36.80 4.78 11.49
CA GLY A 526 -35.70 5.45 10.81
C GLY A 526 -34.57 4.54 10.33
N ARG A 527 -34.57 3.24 10.68
CA ARG A 527 -33.58 2.27 10.20
C ARG A 527 -33.99 1.65 8.88
N THR A 528 -33.23 1.96 7.82
CA THR A 528 -33.24 1.17 6.59
C THR A 528 -32.24 0.03 6.70
N TYR A 529 -32.68 -1.20 6.47
CA TYR A 529 -31.82 -2.38 6.67
C TYR A 529 -30.95 -2.59 5.42
N LYS A 530 -29.64 -2.37 5.57
CA LYS A 530 -28.68 -2.49 4.46
C LYS A 530 -28.42 -3.95 4.09
N LEU A 531 -28.65 -4.26 2.83
CA LEU A 531 -28.14 -5.45 2.15
C LEU A 531 -27.00 -5.02 1.21
N THR A 532 -26.08 -5.95 0.96
CA THR A 532 -25.05 -5.79 -0.07
C THR A 532 -24.95 -7.05 -0.90
N ALA A 533 -24.70 -6.88 -2.20
CA ALA A 533 -24.36 -7.95 -3.12
C ALA A 533 -22.84 -8.00 -3.32
N THR A 534 -22.33 -9.21 -3.50
CA THR A 534 -20.97 -9.48 -3.99
C THR A 534 -21.12 -10.12 -5.38
N VAL A 535 -20.37 -9.62 -6.36
CA VAL A 535 -20.39 -10.11 -7.75
C VAL A 535 -18.99 -10.61 -8.07
N LEU A 536 -18.87 -11.89 -8.46
CA LEU A 536 -17.57 -12.53 -8.69
C LEU A 536 -17.34 -12.86 -10.18
N PRO A 537 -16.08 -12.78 -10.67
CA PRO A 537 -14.93 -12.18 -10.00
C PRO A 537 -15.06 -10.66 -9.85
N ASP A 538 -14.35 -10.05 -8.90
CA ASP A 538 -14.47 -8.62 -8.55
C ASP A 538 -14.23 -7.65 -9.74
N ASN A 539 -13.48 -8.09 -10.76
CA ASN A 539 -13.18 -7.35 -11.98
C ASN A 539 -14.15 -7.64 -13.15
N ALA A 540 -15.28 -8.30 -12.91
CA ALA A 540 -16.27 -8.60 -13.93
C ALA A 540 -16.98 -7.36 -14.48
N GLU A 541 -17.27 -7.37 -15.79
CA GLU A 541 -18.01 -6.31 -16.48
C GLU A 541 -19.51 -6.66 -16.53
N TYR A 542 -20.32 -5.79 -15.93
CA TYR A 542 -21.79 -5.86 -15.88
C TYR A 542 -22.34 -4.44 -15.67
N ASP A 543 -23.62 -4.19 -15.96
CA ASP A 543 -24.23 -2.86 -15.78
C ASP A 543 -24.43 -2.51 -14.30
N GLN A 544 -25.39 -3.17 -13.65
CA GLN A 544 -25.82 -2.94 -12.26
C GLN A 544 -26.43 -4.22 -11.66
N VAL A 545 -26.45 -4.34 -10.33
CA VAL A 545 -27.20 -5.37 -9.61
C VAL A 545 -28.68 -5.00 -9.54
N ARG A 546 -29.55 -5.89 -10.00
CA ARG A 546 -31.00 -5.76 -9.87
C ARG A 546 -31.50 -6.46 -8.60
N TRP A 547 -32.26 -5.73 -7.80
CA TRP A 547 -32.88 -6.20 -6.56
C TRP A 547 -34.39 -6.41 -6.73
N THR A 548 -34.94 -7.43 -6.09
CA THR A 548 -36.39 -7.72 -6.09
C THR A 548 -36.87 -8.21 -4.71
N SER A 549 -38.15 -7.96 -4.40
CA SER A 549 -38.87 -8.59 -3.28
C SER A 549 -39.95 -9.52 -3.81
N SER A 550 -40.08 -10.72 -3.24
CA SER A 550 -41.17 -11.64 -3.62
C SER A 550 -42.56 -11.17 -3.18
N ASN A 551 -42.62 -10.27 -2.20
CA ASN A 551 -43.86 -9.74 -1.63
C ASN A 551 -43.67 -8.32 -1.08
N GLU A 552 -43.79 -7.34 -1.97
CA GLU A 552 -43.68 -5.90 -1.65
C GLU A 552 -44.74 -5.38 -0.67
N LYS A 553 -45.76 -6.18 -0.30
CA LYS A 553 -46.71 -5.82 0.78
C LYS A 553 -46.16 -6.08 2.19
N VAL A 554 -45.12 -6.90 2.30
CA VAL A 554 -44.42 -7.18 3.57
C VAL A 554 -43.20 -6.28 3.71
N ALA A 555 -42.33 -6.24 2.69
CA ALA A 555 -41.20 -5.32 2.62
C ALA A 555 -40.79 -5.04 1.18
N VAL A 556 -40.39 -3.80 0.90
CA VAL A 556 -39.78 -3.37 -0.37
C VAL A 556 -38.26 -3.31 -0.23
N VAL A 557 -37.55 -3.51 -1.34
CA VAL A 557 -36.11 -3.28 -1.45
C VAL A 557 -35.86 -2.17 -2.47
N SER A 558 -34.90 -1.29 -2.20
CA SER A 558 -34.50 -0.22 -3.10
C SER A 558 -32.97 -0.13 -3.18
N PRO A 559 -32.36 -0.13 -4.38
CA PRO A 559 -30.92 0.05 -4.52
C PRO A 559 -30.49 1.46 -4.08
N ASP A 560 -29.26 1.57 -3.59
CA ASP A 560 -28.64 2.86 -3.29
C ASP A 560 -28.37 3.62 -4.59
N LYS A 561 -28.97 4.81 -4.72
CA LYS A 561 -28.84 5.65 -5.93
C LYS A 561 -27.49 6.37 -6.03
N SER A 562 -26.65 6.29 -4.99
CA SER A 562 -25.25 6.76 -5.03
C SER A 562 -24.28 5.67 -5.50
N ASP A 563 -24.71 4.40 -5.49
CA ASP A 563 -23.91 3.25 -5.92
C ASP A 563 -24.13 2.98 -7.41
N ALA A 564 -23.14 3.33 -8.23
CA ALA A 564 -23.20 3.18 -9.69
C ALA A 564 -23.29 1.72 -10.17
N LYS A 565 -23.09 0.73 -9.30
CA LYS A 565 -23.31 -0.70 -9.56
C LYS A 565 -24.51 -1.27 -8.81
N ALA A 566 -25.20 -0.48 -8.00
CA ALA A 566 -26.28 -0.91 -7.12
C ALA A 566 -25.91 -2.10 -6.22
N LEU A 567 -24.63 -2.24 -5.84
CA LEU A 567 -24.15 -3.31 -4.95
C LEU A 567 -24.76 -3.17 -3.55
N THR A 568 -25.10 -1.96 -3.12
CA THR A 568 -25.90 -1.67 -1.92
C THR A 568 -27.38 -1.59 -2.24
N ALA A 569 -28.22 -2.19 -1.38
CA ALA A 569 -29.66 -1.92 -1.33
C ALA A 569 -30.18 -1.81 0.11
N TYR A 570 -31.36 -1.21 0.24
CA TYR A 570 -32.03 -0.94 1.51
C TYR A 570 -33.40 -1.60 1.54
N VAL A 571 -33.68 -2.37 2.58
CA VAL A 571 -35.00 -2.96 2.86
C VAL A 571 -35.80 -2.06 3.79
N THR A 572 -37.06 -1.84 3.45
CA THR A 572 -38.02 -1.08 4.25
C THR A 572 -39.24 -1.97 4.55
N PRO A 573 -39.59 -2.21 5.83
CA PRO A 573 -40.79 -2.98 6.20
C PRO A 573 -42.07 -2.20 5.90
N ILE A 574 -43.15 -2.92 5.61
CA ILE A 574 -44.49 -2.37 5.33
C ILE A 574 -45.56 -3.04 6.19
N SER A 575 -45.53 -4.37 6.37
CA SER A 575 -46.47 -5.06 7.26
C SER A 575 -45.93 -6.39 7.79
N LYS A 576 -46.55 -6.91 8.87
CA LYS A 576 -46.29 -8.25 9.42
C LYS A 576 -46.27 -9.30 8.32
N GLY A 577 -45.24 -10.12 8.27
CA GLY A 577 -45.18 -11.27 7.38
C GLY A 577 -43.77 -11.67 7.00
N GLU A 578 -43.69 -12.47 5.94
CA GLU A 578 -42.46 -13.05 5.42
C GLU A 578 -42.32 -12.75 3.92
N THR A 579 -41.09 -12.49 3.47
CA THR A 579 -40.76 -12.29 2.05
C THR A 579 -39.31 -12.70 1.78
N TYR A 580 -38.94 -12.81 0.50
CA TYR A 580 -37.59 -13.08 0.04
C TYR A 580 -37.07 -11.88 -0.76
N ILE A 581 -35.84 -11.46 -0.48
CA ILE A 581 -35.09 -10.47 -1.26
C ILE A 581 -33.99 -11.16 -2.07
N THR A 582 -33.95 -10.89 -3.37
CA THR A 582 -32.96 -11.48 -4.29
C THR A 582 -32.14 -10.40 -4.98
N ALA A 583 -30.83 -10.64 -5.11
CA ALA A 583 -29.92 -9.85 -5.95
C ALA A 583 -29.66 -10.60 -7.27
N SER A 584 -29.48 -9.89 -8.38
CA SER A 584 -29.32 -10.50 -9.71
C SER A 584 -28.47 -9.67 -10.65
N VAL A 585 -27.72 -10.33 -11.55
CA VAL A 585 -26.89 -9.71 -12.59
C VAL A 585 -27.01 -10.55 -13.87
N GLY A 586 -27.59 -9.97 -14.92
CA GLY A 586 -28.03 -10.76 -16.08
C GLY A 586 -29.02 -11.84 -15.66
N ASP A 587 -28.80 -13.08 -16.12
CA ASP A 587 -29.60 -14.25 -15.74
C ASP A 587 -29.16 -14.91 -14.42
N LEU A 588 -28.07 -14.44 -13.79
CA LEU A 588 -27.57 -14.99 -12.52
C LEU A 588 -28.30 -14.34 -11.33
N THR A 589 -28.78 -15.17 -10.40
CA THR A 589 -29.48 -14.76 -9.18
C THR A 589 -28.80 -15.29 -7.92
N SER A 590 -28.78 -14.50 -6.85
CA SER A 590 -28.29 -14.93 -5.55
C SER A 590 -29.18 -16.01 -4.92
N VAL A 591 -28.65 -16.72 -3.93
CA VAL A 591 -29.50 -17.35 -2.91
C VAL A 591 -30.35 -16.22 -2.27
N PRO A 592 -31.67 -16.38 -2.11
CA PRO A 592 -32.50 -15.31 -1.56
C PRO A 592 -32.24 -15.08 -0.07
N CYS A 593 -32.35 -13.83 0.36
CA CYS A 593 -32.42 -13.45 1.78
C CYS A 593 -33.87 -13.57 2.27
N PHE A 594 -34.12 -14.40 3.27
CA PHE A 594 -35.42 -14.52 3.92
C PHE A 594 -35.63 -13.38 4.93
N VAL A 595 -36.67 -12.57 4.75
CA VAL A 595 -36.98 -11.41 5.58
C VAL A 595 -38.26 -11.66 6.36
N THR A 596 -38.16 -11.61 7.69
CA THR A 596 -39.31 -11.66 8.61
C THR A 596 -39.57 -10.27 9.17
N VAL A 597 -40.79 -9.75 9.01
CA VAL A 597 -41.23 -8.47 9.59
C VAL A 597 -42.11 -8.74 10.81
N ILE A 598 -41.59 -8.35 11.98
CA ILE A 598 -42.22 -8.51 13.29
C ILE A 598 -43.04 -7.24 13.59
N PRO A 599 -44.35 -7.37 13.91
CA PRO A 599 -45.19 -6.23 14.24
C PRO A 599 -44.89 -5.67 15.63
N VAL A 600 -45.24 -4.42 15.83
CA VAL A 600 -45.44 -3.88 17.19
C VAL A 600 -46.75 -4.43 17.71
N TRP A 601 -46.70 -5.23 18.77
CA TRP A 601 -47.90 -5.84 19.37
C TRP A 601 -48.66 -4.83 20.25
N ALA A 602 -49.96 -5.04 20.41
CA ALA A 602 -50.75 -4.35 21.42
C ALA A 602 -50.46 -4.97 22.81
N GLU A 603 -50.14 -4.12 23.78
CA GLU A 603 -49.79 -4.51 25.16
C GLU A 603 -50.88 -4.09 26.16
N SER A 604 -51.68 -3.09 25.81
CA SER A 604 -52.73 -2.52 26.66
C SER A 604 -53.94 -2.06 25.85
N VAL A 605 -55.10 -2.03 26.50
CA VAL A 605 -56.30 -1.34 26.01
C VAL A 605 -57.00 -0.68 27.18
N THR A 606 -57.57 0.51 26.98
CA THR A 606 -58.44 1.19 27.94
C THR A 606 -59.83 1.38 27.35
N VAL A 607 -60.83 1.59 28.20
CA VAL A 607 -62.23 1.91 27.82
C VAL A 607 -62.65 3.16 28.57
N SER A 608 -63.37 4.06 27.91
CA SER A 608 -63.93 5.27 28.53
C SER A 608 -65.32 5.60 27.97
N PRO A 609 -66.32 5.92 28.82
CA PRO A 609 -66.26 5.82 30.29
C PRO A 609 -66.13 4.37 30.79
N ASP A 610 -65.66 4.21 32.03
CA ASP A 610 -65.51 2.93 32.73
C ASP A 610 -66.77 2.54 33.53
N ILE A 611 -67.63 3.50 33.85
CA ILE A 611 -68.97 3.30 34.42
C ILE A 611 -70.00 4.08 33.60
N LEU A 612 -71.12 3.45 33.28
CA LEU A 612 -72.20 4.03 32.46
C LEU A 612 -73.58 3.68 33.04
N THR A 613 -74.50 4.64 33.02
CA THR A 613 -75.92 4.42 33.37
C THR A 613 -76.80 4.93 32.24
N LEU A 614 -77.78 4.13 31.80
CA LEU A 614 -78.72 4.46 30.72
C LEU A 614 -80.16 4.11 31.11
N GLU A 615 -81.13 4.86 30.59
CA GLU A 615 -82.53 4.42 30.61
C GLU A 615 -82.74 3.34 29.53
N ALA A 616 -83.67 2.40 29.76
CA ALA A 616 -84.08 1.43 28.75
C ALA A 616 -84.60 2.14 27.48
N GLY A 617 -84.14 1.69 26.31
CA GLY A 617 -84.43 2.32 25.01
C GLY A 617 -83.50 3.47 24.62
N LYS A 618 -82.41 3.72 25.36
CA LYS A 618 -81.36 4.71 25.01
C LYS A 618 -80.07 4.02 24.52
N SER A 619 -79.23 4.77 23.82
CA SER A 619 -77.85 4.38 23.53
C SER A 619 -76.82 5.41 24.01
N ALA A 620 -75.57 4.97 24.18
CA ALA A 620 -74.40 5.81 24.31
C ALA A 620 -73.17 5.10 23.72
N LYS A 621 -72.13 5.86 23.38
CA LYS A 621 -70.93 5.33 22.74
C LYS A 621 -69.77 5.24 23.71
N LEU A 622 -69.17 4.05 23.82
CA LEU A 622 -67.89 3.85 24.47
C LEU A 622 -66.74 4.13 23.50
N SER A 623 -65.64 4.61 24.05
CA SER A 623 -64.36 4.74 23.36
C SER A 623 -63.36 3.71 23.90
N ALA A 624 -62.43 3.27 23.07
CA ALA A 624 -61.31 2.44 23.48
C ALA A 624 -60.01 2.93 22.83
N LEU A 625 -58.90 2.83 23.57
CA LEU A 625 -57.57 3.23 23.11
C LEU A 625 -56.61 2.06 23.33
N VAL A 626 -55.90 1.65 22.27
CA VAL A 626 -54.90 0.56 22.30
C VAL A 626 -53.50 1.17 22.44
N GLY A 627 -52.70 0.62 23.35
CA GLY A 627 -51.31 1.00 23.58
C GLY A 627 -50.35 -0.20 23.40
N PRO A 628 -49.07 0.04 23.03
CA PRO A 628 -48.45 1.33 22.76
C PRO A 628 -48.99 2.01 21.49
N GLU A 629 -48.78 3.33 21.35
CA GLU A 629 -49.25 4.07 20.16
C GLU A 629 -48.63 3.57 18.85
N LYS A 630 -47.52 2.84 18.90
CA LYS A 630 -46.89 2.22 17.71
C LYS A 630 -47.47 0.85 17.33
N ALA A 631 -48.40 0.29 18.11
CA ALA A 631 -49.02 -1.01 17.84
C ALA A 631 -49.54 -1.08 16.38
N THR A 632 -49.11 -2.11 15.65
CA THR A 632 -49.32 -2.28 14.21
C THR A 632 -50.78 -2.61 13.87
N ASP A 633 -51.48 -3.28 14.79
CA ASP A 633 -52.94 -3.39 14.77
C ASP A 633 -53.52 -2.79 16.06
N LYS A 634 -54.38 -1.79 15.90
CA LYS A 634 -55.10 -1.08 16.97
C LYS A 634 -56.60 -1.40 16.99
N SER A 635 -57.04 -2.39 16.21
CA SER A 635 -58.46 -2.78 16.16
C SER A 635 -58.91 -3.39 17.49
N VAL A 636 -60.17 -3.16 17.82
CA VAL A 636 -60.78 -3.55 19.09
C VAL A 636 -62.07 -4.32 18.80
N SER A 637 -62.22 -5.48 19.42
CA SER A 637 -63.47 -6.26 19.39
C SER A 637 -64.26 -6.05 20.69
N TRP A 638 -65.57 -5.86 20.54
CA TRP A 638 -66.48 -5.54 21.65
C TRP A 638 -67.43 -6.70 21.99
N LYS A 639 -67.73 -6.89 23.28
CA LYS A 639 -68.65 -7.92 23.77
C LYS A 639 -69.45 -7.44 24.98
N SER A 640 -70.77 -7.62 24.96
CA SER A 640 -71.62 -7.48 26.15
C SER A 640 -71.65 -8.79 26.95
N GLY A 641 -71.61 -8.69 28.28
CA GLY A 641 -71.77 -9.80 29.21
C GLY A 641 -73.20 -10.37 29.26
N ASP A 642 -74.22 -9.53 29.04
CA ASP A 642 -75.62 -9.94 28.90
C ASP A 642 -76.34 -9.09 27.85
N LYS A 643 -76.67 -9.73 26.72
CA LYS A 643 -77.36 -9.12 25.59
C LYS A 643 -78.83 -8.80 25.86
N ASN A 644 -79.44 -9.40 26.88
CA ASN A 644 -80.83 -9.11 27.28
C ASN A 644 -80.94 -7.75 27.99
N ILE A 645 -79.89 -7.35 28.72
CA ILE A 645 -79.80 -6.03 29.38
C ILE A 645 -79.32 -4.99 28.36
N ALA A 646 -78.21 -5.25 27.66
CA ALA A 646 -77.66 -4.33 26.66
C ALA A 646 -76.82 -5.00 25.58
N THR A 647 -76.86 -4.47 24.36
CA THR A 647 -76.01 -4.90 23.25
C THR A 647 -74.97 -3.83 22.89
N VAL A 648 -73.77 -4.26 22.49
CA VAL A 648 -72.72 -3.38 21.95
C VAL A 648 -72.41 -3.75 20.50
N SER A 649 -72.14 -2.74 19.67
CA SER A 649 -71.73 -2.87 18.27
C SER A 649 -70.21 -2.97 18.10
N GLU A 650 -69.74 -3.27 16.89
CA GLU A 650 -68.31 -3.26 16.53
C GLU A 650 -67.66 -1.88 16.69
N ASN A 651 -68.42 -0.79 16.62
CA ASN A 651 -67.90 0.58 16.75
C ASN A 651 -67.99 1.15 18.18
N GLY A 652 -68.31 0.32 19.18
CA GLY A 652 -68.41 0.70 20.59
C GLY A 652 -69.72 1.36 21.02
N GLU A 653 -70.74 1.40 20.16
CA GLU A 653 -72.07 1.92 20.52
C GLU A 653 -72.87 0.88 21.30
N VAL A 654 -73.36 1.27 22.48
CA VAL A 654 -74.09 0.45 23.44
C VAL A 654 -75.55 0.88 23.45
N PHE A 655 -76.47 -0.07 23.24
CA PHE A 655 -77.93 0.14 23.32
C PHE A 655 -78.51 -0.65 24.51
N ALA A 656 -79.28 0.03 25.35
CA ALA A 656 -79.90 -0.52 26.54
C ALA A 656 -81.32 -1.05 26.24
N HIS A 657 -81.57 -2.34 26.49
CA HIS A 657 -82.84 -3.01 26.19
C HIS A 657 -83.76 -3.07 27.41
N ASN A 658 -83.31 -3.65 28.51
CA ASN A 658 -84.12 -3.92 29.70
C ASN A 658 -83.44 -3.39 30.96
N PRO A 659 -84.19 -2.86 31.96
CA PRO A 659 -83.63 -2.46 33.25
C PRO A 659 -82.93 -3.61 33.96
N GLY A 660 -81.74 -3.35 34.52
CA GLY A 660 -80.88 -4.35 35.15
C GLY A 660 -79.39 -3.98 35.09
N GLY A 661 -78.56 -4.78 35.77
CA GLY A 661 -77.12 -4.61 35.83
C GLY A 661 -76.54 -4.80 37.25
N PRO A 662 -75.24 -4.56 37.45
CA PRO A 662 -74.28 -4.12 36.43
C PRO A 662 -73.96 -5.21 35.40
N VAL A 663 -73.93 -4.86 34.11
CA VAL A 663 -73.48 -5.71 33.01
C VAL A 663 -72.16 -5.20 32.46
N LEU A 664 -71.21 -6.10 32.22
CA LEU A 664 -69.87 -5.75 31.74
C LEU A 664 -69.86 -5.63 30.20
N ILE A 665 -69.42 -4.49 29.68
CA ILE A 665 -69.18 -4.26 28.25
C ILE A 665 -67.67 -4.26 28.02
N THR A 666 -67.14 -5.31 27.41
CA THR A 666 -65.71 -5.59 27.30
C THR A 666 -65.15 -5.25 25.92
N ALA A 667 -64.01 -4.55 25.91
CA ALA A 667 -63.13 -4.35 24.76
C ALA A 667 -61.95 -5.34 24.83
N THR A 668 -61.57 -5.92 23.69
CA THR A 668 -60.35 -6.74 23.53
C THR A 668 -59.53 -6.18 22.37
N ALA A 669 -58.23 -5.92 22.57
CA ALA A 669 -57.34 -5.52 21.47
C ALA A 669 -57.02 -6.73 20.58
N SER A 670 -57.22 -6.61 19.26
CA SER A 670 -56.98 -7.70 18.31
C SER A 670 -55.49 -7.87 17.97
N GLY A 671 -54.75 -6.76 17.94
CA GLY A 671 -53.31 -6.73 17.63
C GLY A 671 -52.39 -7.21 18.75
N ALA A 672 -52.92 -7.85 19.78
CA ALA A 672 -52.14 -8.39 20.88
C ALA A 672 -51.27 -9.56 20.41
N LYS A 673 -50.18 -9.84 21.13
CA LYS A 673 -49.38 -11.04 20.88
C LYS A 673 -50.24 -12.29 21.12
N ASP A 674 -49.96 -13.37 20.38
CA ASP A 674 -50.64 -14.65 20.56
C ASP A 674 -50.66 -15.06 22.05
N ASP A 675 -51.83 -15.54 22.52
CA ASP A 675 -52.21 -15.78 23.93
C ASP A 675 -52.29 -14.56 24.89
N ALA A 676 -51.91 -13.35 24.48
CA ALA A 676 -51.99 -12.15 25.33
C ALA A 676 -53.43 -11.61 25.42
N ASN A 677 -54.11 -11.91 26.52
CA ASN A 677 -55.52 -11.57 26.78
C ASN A 677 -55.76 -10.08 27.14
N VAL A 678 -55.34 -9.15 26.27
CA VAL A 678 -55.37 -7.69 26.48
C VAL A 678 -56.82 -7.16 26.41
N ARG A 679 -57.40 -6.83 27.57
CA ARG A 679 -58.81 -6.42 27.72
C ARG A 679 -59.02 -5.30 28.73
N ALA A 680 -60.06 -4.49 28.48
CA ALA A 680 -60.64 -3.53 29.43
C ALA A 680 -62.17 -3.54 29.31
N SER A 681 -62.90 -2.87 30.20
CA SER A 681 -64.37 -2.93 30.21
C SER A 681 -65.03 -1.73 30.88
N CYS A 682 -66.27 -1.45 30.46
CA CYS A 682 -67.20 -0.54 31.12
C CYS A 682 -68.22 -1.35 31.94
N SER A 683 -68.57 -0.88 33.13
CA SER A 683 -69.69 -1.38 33.95
C SER A 683 -70.96 -0.59 33.64
N LEU A 684 -71.96 -1.23 33.05
CA LEU A 684 -73.22 -0.60 32.61
C LEU A 684 -74.38 -0.97 33.54
N THR A 685 -75.20 0.01 33.94
CA THR A 685 -76.49 -0.21 34.61
C THR A 685 -77.63 0.41 33.80
N VAL A 686 -78.75 -0.30 33.66
CA VAL A 686 -79.94 0.16 32.94
C VAL A 686 -81.11 0.43 33.89
N THR A 687 -81.72 1.61 33.78
CA THR A 687 -82.87 2.05 34.59
C THR A 687 -84.20 2.00 33.80
N ALA A 688 -85.32 1.97 34.52
CA ALA A 688 -86.66 2.04 33.95
C ALA A 688 -87.08 3.50 33.68
N PRO A 689 -87.90 3.78 32.65
CA PRO A 689 -88.46 5.10 32.40
C PRO A 689 -89.58 5.47 33.40
N PRO A 690 -89.79 6.77 33.71
CA PRO A 690 -90.75 7.25 34.71
C PRO A 690 -92.22 7.23 34.25
N VAL A 691 -93.15 7.20 35.22
CA VAL A 691 -94.60 7.07 35.03
C VAL A 691 -95.30 8.45 35.04
N PRO A 692 -96.03 8.82 33.96
CA PRO A 692 -96.67 10.13 33.82
C PRO A 692 -98.03 10.27 34.55
N VAL A 693 -98.54 11.50 34.64
CA VAL A 693 -99.86 11.80 35.24
C VAL A 693 -100.98 11.75 34.19
N GLU A 694 -102.02 10.96 34.45
CA GLU A 694 -103.14 10.80 33.51
C GLU A 694 -104.25 11.84 33.65
N SER A 695 -104.51 12.36 34.85
CA SER A 695 -105.64 13.28 35.13
C SER A 695 -105.44 14.08 36.42
N VAL A 696 -106.15 15.21 36.52
CA VAL A 696 -106.25 16.05 37.73
C VAL A 696 -107.70 16.52 37.91
N GLU A 697 -108.21 16.44 39.13
CA GLU A 697 -109.54 16.91 39.54
C GLU A 697 -109.42 18.16 40.41
N ILE A 698 -110.51 18.94 40.49
CA ILE A 698 -110.67 20.12 41.36
C ILE A 698 -111.93 19.94 42.20
N SER A 699 -111.89 20.26 43.50
CA SER A 699 -113.01 20.02 44.41
C SER A 699 -113.18 21.15 45.44
N PRO A 700 -114.44 21.59 45.72
CA PRO A 700 -115.66 21.32 44.96
C PRO A 700 -115.62 21.92 43.53
N GLU A 701 -116.60 21.58 42.69
CA GLU A 701 -116.72 22.08 41.32
C GLU A 701 -117.14 23.57 41.23
N GLY A 702 -117.53 24.17 42.35
CA GLY A 702 -117.77 25.60 42.45
C GLY A 702 -118.04 26.07 43.88
N ALA A 703 -118.05 27.38 44.08
CA ALA A 703 -118.31 28.02 45.37
C ALA A 703 -119.04 29.35 45.22
N ALA A 704 -119.93 29.67 46.17
CA ALA A 704 -120.57 30.97 46.28
C ALA A 704 -120.13 31.65 47.59
N ILE A 705 -119.56 32.85 47.48
CA ILE A 705 -118.96 33.60 48.60
C ILE A 705 -119.32 35.09 48.51
N LYS A 706 -119.21 35.84 49.60
CA LYS A 706 -119.44 37.30 49.61
C LYS A 706 -118.13 38.05 49.35
N VAL A 707 -118.22 39.29 48.88
CA VAL A 707 -117.06 40.19 48.75
C VAL A 707 -116.30 40.27 50.08
N GLY A 708 -114.99 39.99 50.07
CA GLY A 708 -114.13 39.95 51.26
C GLY A 708 -114.02 38.57 51.95
N GLU A 709 -114.91 37.61 51.67
CA GLU A 709 -114.78 36.23 52.16
C GLU A 709 -113.72 35.46 51.33
N SER A 710 -113.23 34.34 51.86
CA SER A 710 -112.30 33.45 51.15
C SER A 710 -112.61 31.97 51.39
N PHE A 711 -112.35 31.16 50.37
CA PHE A 711 -112.64 29.72 50.30
C PHE A 711 -111.39 28.98 49.79
N ARG A 712 -111.34 27.64 49.86
CA ARG A 712 -110.23 26.87 49.28
C ARG A 712 -110.75 25.68 48.48
N PHE A 713 -110.35 25.62 47.21
CA PHE A 713 -110.43 24.39 46.42
C PHE A 713 -109.23 23.50 46.74
N THR A 714 -109.43 22.19 46.68
CA THR A 714 -108.36 21.21 46.65
C THR A 714 -108.24 20.63 45.24
N ALA A 715 -107.09 20.04 44.93
CA ALA A 715 -106.89 19.30 43.69
C ALA A 715 -106.38 17.90 44.02
N LYS A 716 -106.77 16.94 43.18
CA LYS A 716 -106.45 15.51 43.35
C LYS A 716 -105.95 14.94 42.03
N ILE A 717 -104.80 14.28 42.06
CA ILE A 717 -104.36 13.40 40.98
C ILE A 717 -104.89 12.01 41.28
N LEU A 718 -105.54 11.35 40.31
CA LEU A 718 -106.20 10.07 40.53
C LEU A 718 -105.25 8.86 40.52
N LEU A 719 -104.05 9.01 39.96
CA LEU A 719 -103.07 7.92 39.84
C LEU A 719 -102.02 7.97 40.97
N GLU A 720 -101.97 6.92 41.79
CA GLU A 720 -101.12 6.89 42.98
C GLU A 720 -99.64 6.58 42.69
N ASN A 721 -99.31 5.96 41.56
CA ASN A 721 -97.95 5.60 41.15
C ASN A 721 -97.33 6.52 40.08
N ALA A 722 -97.87 7.72 39.87
CA ALA A 722 -97.23 8.73 39.01
C ALA A 722 -96.06 9.41 39.74
N ASP A 723 -94.91 9.54 39.08
CA ASP A 723 -93.65 9.96 39.72
C ASP A 723 -93.58 11.47 40.05
N ASN A 724 -94.37 12.31 39.35
CA ASN A 724 -94.42 13.75 39.58
C ASN A 724 -95.87 14.21 39.82
N LYS A 725 -96.21 14.48 41.08
CA LYS A 725 -97.59 14.83 41.51
C LYS A 725 -97.82 16.35 41.70
N GLY A 726 -96.98 17.21 41.12
CA GLY A 726 -97.09 18.66 41.26
C GLY A 726 -98.26 19.29 40.50
N VAL A 727 -98.88 20.33 41.08
CA VAL A 727 -99.96 21.13 40.45
C VAL A 727 -99.78 22.64 40.67
N THR A 728 -100.43 23.45 39.82
CA THR A 728 -100.36 24.92 39.77
C THR A 728 -101.77 25.51 39.59
N TRP A 729 -102.01 26.76 40.05
CA TRP A 729 -103.35 27.35 40.14
C TRP A 729 -103.46 28.72 39.45
N LYS A 730 -104.63 29.04 38.88
CA LYS A 730 -104.92 30.30 38.15
C LYS A 730 -106.37 30.74 38.31
N SER A 731 -106.63 32.05 38.32
CA SER A 731 -107.99 32.63 38.23
C SER A 731 -108.22 33.25 36.85
N GLY A 732 -109.46 33.15 36.34
CA GLY A 732 -109.92 33.75 35.09
C GLY A 732 -109.97 35.28 35.13
N ASP A 733 -110.69 35.86 36.10
CA ASP A 733 -110.68 37.29 36.39
C ASP A 733 -110.33 37.58 37.87
N LYS A 734 -109.10 38.09 38.05
CA LYS A 734 -108.56 38.52 39.34
C LYS A 734 -109.29 39.73 39.96
N LYS A 735 -110.10 40.46 39.19
CA LYS A 735 -110.96 41.55 39.71
C LYS A 735 -112.20 41.02 40.42
N ILE A 736 -112.64 39.80 40.09
CA ILE A 736 -113.78 39.13 40.74
C ILE A 736 -113.26 38.27 41.90
N ALA A 737 -112.28 37.39 41.65
CA ALA A 737 -111.64 36.61 42.71
C ALA A 737 -110.17 36.24 42.38
N THR A 738 -109.29 36.26 43.37
CA THR A 738 -107.88 35.86 43.25
C THR A 738 -107.64 34.48 43.86
N VAL A 739 -106.70 33.69 43.34
CA VAL A 739 -106.30 32.38 43.90
C VAL A 739 -104.80 32.33 44.18
N ASP A 740 -104.40 31.66 45.26
CA ASP A 740 -103.00 31.38 45.62
C ASP A 740 -102.50 30.02 45.10
N ALA A 741 -101.21 29.72 45.30
CA ALA A 741 -100.59 28.46 44.90
C ALA A 741 -101.14 27.22 45.65
N ASN A 742 -101.94 27.41 46.70
CA ASN A 742 -102.53 26.37 47.55
C ASN A 742 -104.06 26.29 47.35
N GLY A 743 -104.58 26.73 46.21
CA GLY A 743 -106.00 26.70 45.86
C GLY A 743 -106.91 27.60 46.71
N LYS A 744 -106.37 28.47 47.56
CA LYS A 744 -107.18 29.41 48.36
C LYS A 744 -107.62 30.59 47.48
N VAL A 745 -108.92 30.77 47.36
CA VAL A 745 -109.57 31.83 46.59
C VAL A 745 -110.10 32.93 47.52
N THR A 746 -109.92 34.20 47.17
CA THR A 746 -110.45 35.36 47.90
C THR A 746 -111.34 36.21 46.99
N ALA A 747 -112.52 36.59 47.47
CA ALA A 747 -113.50 37.40 46.74
C ALA A 747 -113.16 38.89 46.76
N VAL A 748 -113.04 39.50 45.57
CA VAL A 748 -112.62 40.90 45.38
C VAL A 748 -113.80 41.80 44.99
N ALA A 749 -114.65 41.36 44.06
CA ALA A 749 -115.84 42.11 43.63
C ALA A 749 -116.96 41.17 43.17
N ALA A 750 -118.21 41.64 43.21
CA ALA A 750 -119.36 40.84 42.83
C ALA A 750 -119.39 40.54 41.32
N GLY A 751 -119.65 39.28 40.96
CA GLY A 751 -119.50 38.72 39.61
C GLY A 751 -119.23 37.21 39.67
N ALA A 752 -118.90 36.57 38.55
CA ALA A 752 -118.49 35.16 38.53
C ALA A 752 -117.20 34.96 37.73
N THR A 753 -116.30 34.08 38.20
CA THR A 753 -115.04 33.74 37.53
C THR A 753 -114.72 32.26 37.69
N ALA A 754 -114.09 31.67 36.67
CA ALA A 754 -113.49 30.34 36.79
C ALA A 754 -112.15 30.39 37.55
N ILE A 755 -111.83 29.29 38.23
CA ILE A 755 -110.55 28.97 38.85
C ILE A 755 -110.04 27.67 38.22
N THR A 756 -108.78 27.64 37.78
CA THR A 756 -108.15 26.53 37.08
C THR A 756 -107.02 25.94 37.91
N VAL A 757 -106.89 24.61 37.88
CA VAL A 757 -105.69 23.88 38.33
C VAL A 757 -105.06 23.14 37.14
N THR A 758 -103.73 23.06 37.09
CA THR A 758 -102.96 22.41 36.01
C THR A 758 -101.76 21.66 36.57
N THR A 759 -101.43 20.48 36.04
CA THR A 759 -100.23 19.70 36.42
C THR A 759 -98.94 20.44 36.10
N VAL A 760 -97.83 20.12 36.80
CA VAL A 760 -96.53 20.81 36.61
C VAL A 760 -95.89 20.57 35.23
N ASP A 761 -96.23 19.47 34.56
CA ASP A 761 -95.87 19.21 33.16
C ASP A 761 -96.71 20.02 32.15
N GLY A 762 -97.75 20.72 32.62
CA GLY A 762 -98.70 21.48 31.79
C GLY A 762 -99.75 20.65 31.04
N LEU A 763 -99.72 19.32 31.15
CA LEU A 763 -100.47 18.42 30.26
C LEU A 763 -101.94 18.17 30.65
N LYS A 764 -102.32 18.39 31.91
CA LYS A 764 -103.67 18.10 32.44
C LYS A 764 -104.20 19.28 33.25
N ALA A 765 -105.49 19.61 33.10
CA ALA A 765 -106.11 20.73 33.83
C ALA A 765 -107.60 20.51 34.12
N ALA A 766 -108.10 21.14 35.19
CA ALA A 766 -109.51 21.16 35.59
C ALA A 766 -109.95 22.56 36.04
N GLN A 767 -111.26 22.86 36.02
CA GLN A 767 -111.80 24.17 36.38
C GLN A 767 -113.04 24.09 37.30
N ALA A 768 -113.16 25.06 38.20
CA ALA A 768 -114.30 25.25 39.11
C ALA A 768 -114.80 26.71 39.02
N THR A 769 -116.09 26.97 39.25
CA THR A 769 -116.67 28.33 39.14
C THR A 769 -116.90 28.99 40.50
N VAL A 770 -116.46 30.24 40.66
CA VAL A 770 -116.66 31.05 41.87
C VAL A 770 -117.59 32.21 41.57
N SER A 771 -118.70 32.28 42.32
CA SER A 771 -119.68 33.36 42.26
C SER A 771 -119.59 34.23 43.51
N VAL A 772 -119.40 35.54 43.31
CA VAL A 772 -119.21 36.52 44.37
C VAL A 772 -120.44 37.42 44.51
N ASN A 773 -121.01 37.48 45.71
CA ASN A 773 -122.23 38.25 46.00
C ASN A 773 -121.95 39.55 46.79
N LYS A 774 -122.73 40.59 46.50
CA LYS A 774 -122.70 41.90 47.18
C LYS A 774 -123.44 41.83 48.52
N VAL A 775 -122.96 42.60 49.50
CA VAL A 775 -123.61 42.77 50.82
C VAL A 775 -124.35 44.10 50.85
N TYR A 776 -125.60 44.10 51.32
CA TYR A 776 -126.40 45.29 51.61
C TYR A 776 -126.66 45.39 53.11
N SER A 777 -126.56 46.60 53.67
CA SER A 777 -126.76 46.86 55.09
C SER A 777 -128.17 47.36 55.40
N SER A 778 -129.02 46.50 55.95
CA SER A 778 -130.30 46.87 56.57
C SER A 778 -130.23 46.64 58.08
N GLY A 779 -130.49 47.68 58.88
CA GLY A 779 -130.40 47.61 60.34
C GLY A 779 -131.71 47.21 61.03
N SER A 780 -131.56 46.64 62.23
CA SER A 780 -132.63 46.29 63.19
C SER A 780 -133.57 45.13 62.80
N GLY A 781 -134.15 44.47 63.81
CA GLY A 781 -135.28 43.54 63.67
C GLY A 781 -134.97 42.09 64.03
N CYS A 782 -135.41 41.67 65.22
CA CYS A 782 -135.28 40.31 65.75
C CYS A 782 -136.18 39.25 65.07
N ALA A 783 -135.92 38.00 65.45
CA ALA A 783 -136.88 36.89 65.61
C ALA A 783 -137.17 35.93 64.41
N ALA A 784 -136.75 34.69 64.64
CA ALA A 784 -137.50 33.43 64.47
C ALA A 784 -138.21 33.07 63.14
N GLY A 785 -137.92 31.84 62.67
CA GLY A 785 -139.01 30.86 62.48
C GLY A 785 -139.11 30.17 61.12
N VAL A 786 -138.72 28.88 61.10
CA VAL A 786 -139.31 27.75 60.34
C VAL A 786 -140.36 28.02 59.23
N GLY A 787 -140.14 27.51 58.01
CA GLY A 787 -141.12 27.63 56.90
C GLY A 787 -140.87 26.79 55.63
N ALA A 788 -141.13 25.48 55.74
CA ALA A 788 -141.38 24.44 54.72
C ALA A 788 -141.59 24.73 53.20
N LEU A 789 -141.22 23.71 52.39
CA LEU A 789 -141.89 23.18 51.17
C LEU A 789 -142.09 24.02 49.87
N ALA A 790 -141.21 23.76 48.89
CA ALA A 790 -141.47 23.04 47.62
C ALA A 790 -142.40 23.56 46.48
N LEU A 791 -141.99 23.17 45.24
CA LEU A 791 -142.79 22.53 44.15
C LEU A 791 -143.11 23.32 42.85
N PHE A 792 -143.07 22.60 41.71
CA PHE A 792 -143.67 22.89 40.37
C PHE A 792 -143.14 24.10 39.51
N THR A 793 -143.09 24.12 38.15
CA THR A 793 -142.87 23.09 37.08
C THR A 793 -142.71 23.74 35.67
N LEU A 794 -142.55 22.89 34.63
CA LEU A 794 -142.85 23.08 33.18
C LEU A 794 -141.72 23.76 32.36
N LEU A 795 -141.16 23.15 31.30
CA LEU A 795 -141.74 22.71 29.99
C LEU A 795 -142.02 23.91 29.04
N PRO A 796 -142.04 23.75 27.70
CA PRO A 796 -142.17 22.51 26.89
C PRO A 796 -141.16 22.45 25.69
N LEU A 797 -141.27 21.70 24.57
CA LEU A 797 -142.27 20.74 24.03
C LEU A 797 -141.62 19.82 22.93
N CYS A 798 -142.05 18.53 22.82
CA CYS A 798 -142.05 17.68 21.59
C CYS A 798 -140.70 17.37 20.87
N MET A 799 -140.45 16.28 20.12
CA MET A 799 -141.19 15.14 19.51
C MET A 799 -140.12 14.05 19.10
N ARG A 800 -140.31 12.78 18.64
CA ARG A 800 -141.34 11.68 18.56
C ARG A 800 -140.59 10.45 17.90
N ARG A 801 -141.01 9.15 17.79
CA ARG A 801 -142.19 8.35 18.21
C ARG A 801 -141.91 6.81 18.12
N LYS A 802 -141.90 6.07 19.25
CA LYS A 802 -142.21 4.62 19.42
C LYS A 802 -141.24 3.49 18.95
N LYS A 803 -141.42 2.36 19.66
CA LYS A 803 -140.95 0.95 19.48
C LYS A 803 -139.50 0.68 19.93
N ARG A 804 -139.24 -0.33 20.78
CA ARG A 804 -140.15 -1.27 21.47
C ARG A 804 -139.87 -1.28 22.98
#